data_AF-A0A1H0D2Q9-F1
#
_entry.id   AF-A0A1H0D2Q9-F1
#
_cell.length_a   1.000
_cell.length_b   1.000
_cell.length_c   1.000
_cell.angle_alpha   90.00
_cell.angle_beta   90.00
_cell.angle_gamma   90.00
#
_symmetry.space_group_name_H-M   'P 1'
#
loop_
_entity.id
_entity.type
_entity.pdbx_description
1 polymer ?
#
loop_
_entity_poly.entity_id
_entity_poly.type
_entity_poly.pdbx_seq_one_letter_code
_entity_poly.pdbx_strand_id
1 'polypeptide(L)'
;MTRFFYLLTILGILATGTRAQQPAKRISLVDSLKGMLQQQISDSLRARTNFSLSEQLLYADSLQSTIYLEQGRKLIKKNEYLQAIYHYYAATVQSLSDLDKSEASFKKAHVLLLPFKTKEAYLFLTKSWHNYGVVQQLKDNYRGMADALLNKAIPYARKSGDTAFLGINYMDLALVFKNNKQFDKAQVYIDSTLQILEKVKAKKSFRIVAYHTAAENYVFLKKYPQAKRMLDSAAVLLGPNPDYPLYLDYYFAEGLYFDDTKQYNKAIASLDKGIALALKLQKRYEEQRLLMQKLHVLQSQKKYDKALIVASYLLKQKDMLFLSEDRLLVYADLAETYAGMGNMPQAYKWMKRVSQMGDSISESKIKKDVHELEIQYKKAEDMREIGSLKATNEKAALSVKNNRLIAWLLGSIAIFLLVITFFGLLYFRNNKKLTKQKEINYRQQLKELEQEQQLTISNAMLEGEERERQRVGRDLHDGLGGTLAGIKINLSDVVANTSSTGKDTELGKIIAQLDNSVNDLRSIARNLMPETLLKFGLETALKDLCETFNNSGLKITLQLFDIQESMEVSVKINIYRIIQEILSNTVRHSGASQLLLQCSQNESVFLITAEDNGRGFDAGAAENAKGIGLSNIRNRVALLHGTMDLNAAINEGTSINIELKV
;
A
#
# COMPACT_ATOMS: atom_id res chain seq x y z
N MET A 1 28.03 68.13 -4.18
CA MET A 1 27.34 67.22 -5.12
C MET A 1 28.26 66.04 -5.34
N THR A 2 27.87 64.85 -4.89
CA THR A 2 28.62 63.62 -5.21
C THR A 2 28.41 63.34 -6.70
N ARG A 3 29.50 63.35 -7.49
CA ARG A 3 29.47 63.22 -8.94
C ARG A 3 29.59 61.75 -9.32
N PHE A 4 28.69 61.27 -10.16
CA PHE A 4 28.63 59.87 -10.55
C PHE A 4 28.52 59.80 -12.06
N PHE A 5 29.48 59.15 -12.70
CA PHE A 5 29.50 58.94 -14.15
C PHE A 5 28.76 57.65 -14.48
N TYR A 6 27.91 57.68 -15.51
CA TYR A 6 27.04 56.56 -15.82
C TYR A 6 27.81 55.53 -16.64
N LEU A 7 27.65 54.26 -16.30
CA LEU A 7 28.16 53.16 -17.13
C LEU A 7 27.07 52.78 -18.14
N LEU A 8 27.36 52.88 -19.44
CA LEU A 8 26.56 52.20 -20.46
C LEU A 8 26.63 50.69 -20.23
N THR A 9 25.47 50.02 -20.14
CA THR A 9 25.45 48.57 -20.09
C THR A 9 25.72 48.04 -21.49
N ILE A 10 27.00 47.84 -21.80
CA ILE A 10 27.42 47.15 -23.02
C ILE A 10 27.42 45.63 -22.77
N LEU A 11 27.09 45.15 -21.57
CA LEU A 11 27.16 43.74 -21.17
C LEU A 11 26.38 42.78 -22.09
N GLY A 12 25.18 43.15 -22.55
CA GLY A 12 24.40 42.32 -23.50
C GLY A 12 25.03 42.21 -24.89
N ILE A 13 25.63 43.31 -25.33
CA ILE A 13 26.43 43.43 -26.54
C ILE A 13 27.77 42.68 -26.39
N LEU A 14 28.45 42.79 -25.25
CA LEU A 14 29.76 42.18 -24.95
C LEU A 14 29.66 40.67 -24.68
N ALA A 15 28.56 40.20 -24.09
CA ALA A 15 28.33 38.78 -23.81
C ALA A 15 28.13 37.95 -25.09
N THR A 16 27.71 38.61 -26.17
CA THR A 16 27.38 38.01 -27.46
C THR A 16 28.39 38.37 -28.55
N GLY A 17 28.89 39.61 -28.56
CA GLY A 17 29.96 40.03 -29.43
C GLY A 17 30.72 41.23 -28.88
N THR A 18 31.79 41.04 -28.11
CA THR A 18 33.01 41.85 -28.31
C THR A 18 34.24 41.30 -27.58
N ARG A 19 35.32 41.17 -28.37
CA ARG A 19 36.72 41.53 -28.06
C ARG A 19 37.32 41.02 -26.73
N ALA A 20 37.03 39.78 -26.34
CA ALA A 20 37.67 39.19 -25.16
C ALA A 20 37.97 37.69 -25.18
N GLN A 21 37.93 37.06 -26.36
CA GLN A 21 38.79 35.92 -26.61
C GLN A 21 40.08 36.45 -27.23
N GLN A 22 41.23 35.86 -26.89
CA GLN A 22 42.51 36.14 -27.57
C GLN A 22 42.25 36.29 -29.08
N PRO A 23 42.88 37.24 -29.80
CA PRO A 23 42.70 37.35 -31.25
C PRO A 23 42.80 35.97 -31.93
N ALA A 24 43.73 35.13 -31.49
CA ALA A 24 43.87 33.73 -31.90
C ALA A 24 42.60 32.85 -31.69
N LYS A 25 41.88 32.97 -30.56
CA LYS A 25 40.66 32.17 -30.27
C LYS A 25 39.39 32.70 -30.94
N ARG A 26 39.26 34.02 -31.16
CA ARG A 26 38.14 34.59 -31.93
C ARG A 26 38.31 34.30 -33.41
N ILE A 27 39.54 34.42 -33.92
CA ILE A 27 39.92 33.94 -35.25
C ILE A 27 39.61 32.45 -35.34
N SER A 28 40.02 31.63 -34.37
CA SER A 28 39.70 30.19 -34.38
C SER A 28 38.20 29.87 -34.31
N LEU A 29 37.37 30.66 -33.60
CA LEU A 29 35.92 30.43 -33.54
C LEU A 29 35.22 30.85 -34.84
N VAL A 30 35.56 32.03 -35.37
CA VAL A 30 35.05 32.49 -36.68
C VAL A 30 35.48 31.51 -37.77
N ASP A 31 36.73 31.07 -37.76
CA ASP A 31 37.25 30.09 -38.72
C ASP A 31 36.62 28.71 -38.53
N SER A 32 36.36 28.29 -37.29
CA SER A 32 35.62 27.05 -37.00
C SER A 32 34.19 27.12 -37.53
N LEU A 33 33.47 28.23 -37.31
CA LEU A 33 32.12 28.42 -37.82
C LEU A 33 32.11 28.51 -39.36
N LYS A 34 33.11 29.15 -39.98
CA LYS A 34 33.30 29.14 -41.43
C LYS A 34 33.59 27.73 -41.96
N GLY A 35 34.43 26.96 -41.27
CA GLY A 35 34.70 25.56 -41.57
C GLY A 35 33.45 24.69 -41.48
N MET A 36 32.58 24.91 -40.49
CA MET A 36 31.28 24.24 -40.40
C MET A 36 30.39 24.54 -41.62
N LEU A 37 30.43 25.76 -42.18
CA LEU A 37 29.67 26.10 -43.38
C LEU A 37 30.18 25.41 -44.66
N GLN A 38 31.42 24.89 -44.64
CA GLN A 38 32.03 24.11 -45.73
C GLN A 38 31.64 22.62 -45.65
N GLN A 39 31.16 22.15 -44.50
CA GLN A 39 30.70 20.77 -44.33
C GLN A 39 29.26 20.60 -44.85
N GLN A 40 28.89 19.36 -45.17
CA GLN A 40 27.53 19.02 -45.56
C GLN A 40 26.62 18.97 -44.32
N ILE A 41 26.03 20.11 -43.98
CA ILE A 41 25.11 20.29 -42.84
C ILE A 41 23.72 20.74 -43.30
N SER A 42 22.71 20.49 -42.47
CA SER A 42 21.32 20.85 -42.78
C SER A 42 21.11 22.36 -42.91
N ASP A 43 20.12 22.79 -43.71
CA ASP A 43 19.79 24.22 -43.89
C ASP A 43 19.52 24.94 -42.56
N SER A 44 18.87 24.25 -41.61
CA SER A 44 18.62 24.77 -40.27
C SER A 44 19.91 25.04 -39.49
N LEU A 45 20.86 24.10 -39.54
CA LEU A 45 22.15 24.27 -38.89
C LEU A 45 22.97 25.35 -39.59
N ARG A 46 22.95 25.40 -40.93
CA ARG A 46 23.58 26.47 -41.71
C ARG A 46 23.01 27.84 -41.34
N ALA A 47 21.69 27.97 -41.21
CA ALA A 47 21.06 29.23 -40.80
C ALA A 47 21.57 29.70 -39.44
N ARG A 48 21.62 28.80 -38.44
CA ARG A 48 22.13 29.08 -37.09
C ARG A 48 23.61 29.42 -37.07
N THR A 49 24.43 28.72 -37.84
CA THR A 49 25.87 29.02 -37.97
C THR A 49 26.09 30.40 -38.58
N ASN A 50 25.31 30.76 -39.60
CA ASN A 50 25.30 32.09 -40.20
C ASN A 50 24.90 33.18 -39.20
N PHE A 51 23.84 32.97 -38.41
CA PHE A 51 23.45 33.92 -37.36
C PHE A 51 24.51 34.07 -36.27
N SER A 52 25.17 32.98 -35.89
CA SER A 52 26.27 33.00 -34.92
C SER A 52 27.48 33.77 -35.48
N LEU A 53 27.83 33.56 -36.75
CA LEU A 53 28.87 34.34 -37.44
C LEU A 53 28.53 35.82 -37.50
N SER A 54 27.28 36.15 -37.80
CA SER A 54 26.78 37.53 -37.79
C SER A 54 27.02 38.20 -36.44
N GLU A 55 26.63 37.55 -35.35
CA GLU A 55 26.86 38.04 -33.98
C GLU A 55 28.34 38.17 -33.65
N GLN A 56 29.16 37.18 -34.01
CA GLN A 56 30.61 37.21 -33.76
C GLN A 56 31.32 38.32 -34.54
N LEU A 57 30.83 38.70 -35.72
CA LEU A 57 31.43 39.71 -36.58
C LEU A 57 30.86 41.11 -36.35
N LEU A 58 29.74 41.25 -35.62
CA LEU A 58 28.98 42.50 -35.46
C LEU A 58 29.83 43.77 -35.29
N TYR A 59 30.83 43.72 -34.40
CA TYR A 59 31.72 44.86 -34.11
C TYR A 59 33.10 44.78 -34.76
N ALA A 60 33.45 43.65 -35.39
CA ALA A 60 34.71 43.53 -36.13
C ALA A 60 34.54 43.97 -37.59
N ASP A 61 33.43 43.55 -38.19
CA ASP A 61 33.10 43.78 -39.59
C ASP A 61 31.57 43.75 -39.70
N SER A 62 30.95 44.91 -39.52
CA SER A 62 29.48 45.04 -39.52
C SER A 62 28.87 44.73 -40.90
N LEU A 63 29.65 44.92 -41.98
CA LEU A 63 29.24 44.55 -43.32
C LEU A 63 29.16 43.03 -43.46
N GLN A 64 30.22 42.30 -43.09
CA GLN A 64 30.20 40.83 -43.08
C GLN A 64 29.15 40.28 -42.11
N SER A 65 28.97 40.93 -40.95
CA SER A 65 27.91 40.58 -40.01
C SER A 65 26.53 40.61 -40.67
N THR A 66 26.24 41.65 -41.43
CA THR A 66 24.97 41.80 -42.17
C THR A 66 24.84 40.77 -43.29
N ILE A 67 25.93 40.49 -44.01
CA ILE A 67 25.96 39.47 -45.08
C ILE A 67 25.61 38.09 -44.53
N TYR A 68 26.26 37.66 -43.45
CA TYR A 68 25.97 36.35 -42.83
C TYR A 68 24.55 36.29 -42.26
N LEU A 69 24.03 37.38 -41.69
CA LEU A 69 22.63 37.43 -41.24
C LEU A 69 21.66 37.16 -42.39
N GLU A 70 21.87 37.80 -43.54
CA GLU A 70 21.02 37.63 -44.73
C GLU A 70 21.17 36.24 -45.37
N GLN A 71 22.38 35.67 -45.37
CA GLN A 71 22.61 34.29 -45.81
C GLN A 71 21.82 33.30 -44.93
N GLY A 72 21.84 33.50 -43.62
CA GLY A 72 21.02 32.71 -42.69
C GLY A 72 19.52 32.89 -42.92
N ARG A 73 19.07 34.13 -43.21
CA ARG A 73 17.66 34.45 -43.47
C ARG A 73 17.08 33.66 -44.63
N LYS A 74 17.84 33.53 -45.73
CA LYS A 74 17.42 32.79 -46.94
C LYS A 74 17.17 31.29 -46.68
N LEU A 75 17.75 30.74 -45.60
CA LEU A 75 17.67 29.32 -45.25
C LEU A 75 16.51 28.98 -44.30
N ILE A 76 15.78 29.97 -43.77
CA ILE A 76 14.71 29.78 -42.77
C ILE A 76 13.52 28.96 -43.32
N LYS A 77 13.24 29.04 -44.62
CA LYS A 77 12.06 28.44 -45.28
C LYS A 77 10.79 28.70 -44.45
N LYS A 78 10.04 27.67 -44.03
CA LYS A 78 8.81 27.77 -43.21
C LYS A 78 9.05 27.50 -41.70
N ASN A 79 10.30 27.51 -41.23
CA ASN A 79 10.61 27.21 -39.84
C ASN A 79 10.38 28.43 -38.93
N GLU A 80 9.26 28.41 -38.19
CA GLU A 80 8.85 29.51 -37.29
C GLU A 80 9.88 29.79 -36.19
N TYR A 81 10.56 28.78 -35.65
CA TYR A 81 11.57 28.96 -34.61
C TYR A 81 12.81 29.67 -35.15
N LEU A 82 13.28 29.29 -36.34
CA LEU A 82 14.39 29.98 -37.01
C LEU A 82 14.02 31.40 -37.41
N GLN A 83 12.77 31.65 -37.79
CA GLN A 83 12.26 33.00 -38.02
C GLN A 83 12.31 33.85 -36.76
N ALA A 84 11.93 33.28 -35.62
CA ALA A 84 12.00 33.94 -34.32
C ALA A 84 13.45 34.28 -33.93
N ILE A 85 14.36 33.33 -34.09
CA ILE A 85 15.79 33.51 -33.82
C ILE A 85 16.40 34.57 -34.75
N TYR A 86 16.06 34.56 -36.04
CA TYR A 86 16.50 35.58 -36.98
C TYR A 86 16.15 36.99 -36.51
N HIS A 87 14.92 37.21 -36.02
CA HIS A 87 14.51 38.53 -35.52
C HIS A 87 15.35 39.00 -34.33
N TYR A 88 15.80 38.11 -33.46
CA TYR A 88 16.74 38.45 -32.38
C TYR A 88 18.10 38.92 -32.93
N TYR A 89 18.68 38.17 -33.87
CA TYR A 89 19.98 38.54 -34.47
C TYR A 89 19.87 39.81 -35.32
N ALA A 90 18.79 39.96 -36.09
CA ALA A 90 18.51 41.17 -36.86
C ALA A 90 18.35 42.39 -35.96
N ALA A 91 17.64 42.28 -34.84
CA ALA A 91 17.54 43.34 -33.86
C ALA A 91 18.91 43.76 -33.32
N THR A 92 19.77 42.78 -33.06
CA THR A 92 21.13 43.01 -32.55
C THR A 92 21.98 43.75 -33.58
N VAL A 93 21.92 43.38 -34.86
CA VAL A 93 22.61 44.11 -35.94
C VAL A 93 22.06 45.53 -36.10
N GLN A 94 20.73 45.69 -36.10
CA GLN A 94 20.05 46.98 -36.23
C GLN A 94 20.38 47.94 -35.09
N SER A 95 20.72 47.44 -33.89
CA SER A 95 21.06 48.30 -32.74
C SER A 95 22.25 49.23 -32.99
N LEU A 96 23.10 48.95 -33.99
CA LEU A 96 24.23 49.80 -34.38
C LEU A 96 23.83 51.00 -35.24
N SER A 97 22.67 50.97 -35.89
CA SER A 97 22.27 51.97 -36.90
C SER A 97 20.90 52.57 -36.67
N ASP A 98 19.96 51.81 -36.11
CA ASP A 98 18.56 52.19 -35.95
C ASP A 98 17.96 51.53 -34.69
N LEU A 99 17.92 52.30 -33.61
CA LEU A 99 17.43 51.83 -32.30
C LEU A 99 15.93 51.49 -32.33
N ASP A 100 15.12 52.22 -33.11
CA ASP A 100 13.67 51.98 -33.20
C ASP A 100 13.37 50.67 -33.95
N LYS A 101 14.08 50.41 -35.06
CA LYS A 101 13.99 49.13 -35.76
C LYS A 101 14.48 47.97 -34.90
N SER A 102 15.59 48.16 -34.19
CA SER A 102 16.11 47.17 -33.23
C SER A 102 15.06 46.84 -32.16
N GLU A 103 14.44 47.86 -31.58
CA GLU A 103 13.38 47.73 -30.59
C GLU A 103 12.20 46.89 -31.12
N ALA A 104 11.70 47.23 -32.31
CA ALA A 104 10.60 46.52 -32.95
C ALA A 104 10.96 45.06 -33.25
N SER A 105 12.19 44.80 -33.70
CA SER A 105 12.68 43.45 -34.00
C SER A 105 12.83 42.59 -32.73
N PHE A 106 13.29 43.13 -31.60
CA PHE A 106 13.31 42.39 -30.32
C PHE A 106 11.90 42.03 -29.84
N LYS A 107 10.94 42.96 -29.93
CA LYS A 107 9.53 42.68 -29.61
C LYS A 107 8.96 41.60 -30.54
N LYS A 108 9.30 41.62 -31.82
CA LYS A 108 8.87 40.60 -32.79
C LYS A 108 9.49 39.22 -32.48
N ALA A 109 10.79 39.17 -32.16
CA ALA A 109 11.45 37.95 -31.72
C ALA A 109 10.77 37.37 -30.48
N HIS A 110 10.42 38.21 -29.51
CA HIS A 110 9.68 37.79 -28.32
C HIS A 110 8.34 37.12 -28.67
N VAL A 111 7.49 37.76 -29.47
CA VAL A 111 6.17 37.22 -29.85
C VAL A 111 6.31 35.87 -30.54
N LEU A 112 7.26 35.74 -31.47
CA LEU A 112 7.49 34.49 -32.20
C LEU A 112 8.11 33.39 -31.33
N LEU A 113 8.87 33.74 -30.28
CA LEU A 113 9.45 32.77 -29.35
C LEU A 113 8.46 32.27 -28.27
N LEU A 114 7.38 33.01 -27.99
CA LEU A 114 6.43 32.68 -26.92
C LEU A 114 5.83 31.26 -26.96
N PRO A 115 5.49 30.68 -28.14
CA PRO A 115 4.94 29.33 -28.22
C PRO A 115 5.95 28.24 -27.78
N PHE A 116 7.25 28.50 -27.92
CA PHE A 116 8.29 27.50 -27.65
C PHE A 116 8.64 27.45 -26.16
N LYS A 117 8.39 26.31 -25.51
CA LYS A 117 8.63 26.09 -24.06
C LYS A 117 9.92 25.30 -23.80
N THR A 118 10.99 25.59 -24.53
CA THR A 118 12.30 24.93 -24.38
C THR A 118 13.29 25.82 -23.62
N LYS A 119 14.30 25.22 -22.97
CA LYS A 119 15.37 25.97 -22.29
C LYS A 119 16.06 26.99 -23.22
N GLU A 120 16.28 26.58 -24.48
CA GLU A 120 16.89 27.43 -25.50
C GLU A 120 15.98 28.60 -25.92
N ALA A 121 14.68 28.37 -26.12
CA ALA A 121 13.73 29.44 -26.42
C ALA A 121 13.65 30.45 -25.27
N TYR A 122 13.65 29.98 -24.01
CA TYR A 122 13.74 30.86 -22.84
C TYR A 122 15.06 31.64 -22.78
N LEU A 123 16.17 31.05 -23.19
CA LEU A 123 17.44 31.77 -23.30
C LEU A 123 17.36 32.90 -24.35
N PHE A 124 16.79 32.64 -25.53
CA PHE A 124 16.60 33.69 -26.55
C PHE A 124 15.57 34.75 -26.14
N LEU A 125 14.51 34.38 -25.40
CA LEU A 125 13.58 35.33 -24.79
C LEU A 125 14.29 36.22 -23.77
N THR A 126 15.16 35.63 -22.93
CA THR A 126 15.98 36.35 -21.97
C THR A 126 16.91 37.34 -22.69
N LYS A 127 17.65 36.86 -23.69
CA LYS A 127 18.58 37.69 -24.49
C LYS A 127 17.86 38.82 -25.22
N SER A 128 16.68 38.54 -25.79
CA SER A 128 15.86 39.55 -26.49
C SER A 128 15.45 40.67 -25.55
N TRP A 129 14.92 40.35 -24.37
CA TRP A 129 14.48 41.36 -23.40
C TRP A 129 15.64 42.09 -22.72
N HIS A 130 16.75 41.39 -22.50
CA HIS A 130 17.99 41.99 -22.01
C HIS A 130 18.53 43.03 -22.99
N ASN A 131 18.72 42.67 -24.26
CA ASN A 131 19.21 43.60 -25.29
C ASN A 131 18.17 44.70 -25.60
N TYR A 132 16.87 44.41 -25.52
CA TYR A 132 15.83 45.44 -25.54
C TYR A 132 16.03 46.46 -24.43
N GLY A 133 16.33 46.01 -23.21
CA GLY A 133 16.65 46.89 -22.08
C GLY A 133 17.87 47.78 -22.37
N VAL A 134 18.93 47.22 -22.96
CA VAL A 134 20.10 47.99 -23.42
C VAL A 134 19.69 49.07 -24.44
N VAL A 135 18.84 48.73 -25.41
CA VAL A 135 18.29 49.70 -26.37
C VAL A 135 17.49 50.79 -25.67
N GLN A 136 16.71 50.47 -24.63
CA GLN A 136 16.02 51.49 -23.84
C GLN A 136 16.99 52.41 -23.11
N GLN A 137 18.08 51.88 -22.54
CA GLN A 137 19.12 52.72 -21.93
C GLN A 137 19.76 53.66 -22.96
N LEU A 138 20.06 53.17 -24.16
CA LEU A 138 20.60 53.99 -25.24
C LEU A 138 19.65 55.12 -25.69
N LYS A 139 18.36 55.02 -25.34
CA LYS A 139 17.34 56.06 -25.56
C LYS A 139 17.07 56.89 -24.30
N ASP A 140 17.99 56.89 -23.32
CA ASP A 140 17.85 57.51 -21.98
C ASP A 140 16.61 57.01 -21.18
N ASN A 141 16.06 55.84 -21.50
CA ASN A 141 14.89 55.25 -20.83
C ASN A 141 15.28 54.18 -19.80
N TYR A 142 15.85 54.60 -18.68
CA TYR A 142 16.27 53.72 -17.57
C TYR A 142 15.12 52.95 -16.93
N ARG A 143 13.93 53.54 -16.86
CA ARG A 143 12.72 52.85 -16.36
C ARG A 143 12.38 51.67 -17.27
N GLY A 144 12.41 51.88 -18.60
CA GLY A 144 12.18 50.82 -19.58
C GLY A 144 13.22 49.71 -19.51
N MET A 145 14.49 50.06 -19.26
CA MET A 145 15.55 49.07 -19.02
C MET A 145 15.26 48.24 -17.75
N ALA A 146 14.95 48.90 -16.63
CA ALA A 146 14.64 48.24 -15.36
C ALA A 146 13.44 47.29 -15.49
N ASP A 147 12.36 47.74 -16.13
CA ASP A 147 11.16 46.94 -16.40
C ASP A 147 11.48 45.71 -17.26
N ALA A 148 12.24 45.89 -18.35
CA ALA A 148 12.64 44.80 -19.23
C ALA A 148 13.46 43.74 -18.48
N LEU A 149 14.37 44.15 -17.60
CA LEU A 149 15.16 43.23 -16.79
C LEU A 149 14.32 42.50 -15.74
N LEU A 150 13.63 43.26 -14.89
CA LEU A 150 12.85 42.73 -13.75
C LEU A 150 11.68 41.88 -14.23
N ASN A 151 10.81 42.43 -15.07
CA ASN A 151 9.53 41.80 -15.38
C ASN A 151 9.61 40.79 -16.54
N LYS A 152 10.70 40.80 -17.34
CA LYS A 152 10.84 39.93 -18.51
C LYS A 152 12.11 39.08 -18.47
N ALA A 153 13.30 39.70 -18.53
CA ALA A 153 14.55 38.96 -18.74
C ALA A 153 14.88 38.03 -17.57
N ILE A 154 14.90 38.51 -16.33
CA ILE A 154 15.20 37.69 -15.14
C ILE A 154 14.24 36.49 -15.00
N PRO A 155 12.91 36.64 -15.12
CA PRO A 155 11.98 35.51 -15.15
C PRO A 155 12.27 34.48 -16.24
N TYR A 156 12.62 34.91 -17.46
CA TYR A 156 13.00 33.98 -18.52
C TYR A 156 14.36 33.32 -18.28
N ALA A 157 15.31 34.03 -17.67
CA ALA A 157 16.63 33.50 -17.33
C ALA A 157 16.51 32.33 -16.32
N ARG A 158 15.62 32.49 -15.33
CA ARG A 158 15.31 31.40 -14.39
C ARG A 158 14.69 30.19 -15.09
N LYS A 159 13.79 30.41 -16.06
CA LYS A 159 13.17 29.33 -16.85
C LYS A 159 14.12 28.64 -17.82
N SER A 160 15.12 29.35 -18.36
CA SER A 160 16.14 28.73 -19.23
C SER A 160 17.08 27.83 -18.43
N GLY A 161 17.25 28.11 -17.12
CA GLY A 161 18.22 27.44 -16.26
C GLY A 161 19.66 27.93 -16.48
N ASP A 162 19.88 28.91 -17.36
CA ASP A 162 21.20 29.50 -17.60
C ASP A 162 21.55 30.46 -16.47
N THR A 163 22.19 29.90 -15.44
CA THR A 163 22.55 30.65 -14.23
C THR A 163 23.61 31.71 -14.53
N ALA A 164 24.46 31.51 -15.54
CA ALA A 164 25.46 32.52 -15.93
C ALA A 164 24.77 33.75 -16.54
N PHE A 165 23.79 33.54 -17.43
CA PHE A 165 23.03 34.64 -18.01
C PHE A 165 22.08 35.31 -17.01
N LEU A 166 21.57 34.58 -16.02
CA LEU A 166 20.89 35.18 -14.87
C LEU A 166 21.80 36.16 -14.13
N GLY A 167 23.06 35.77 -13.87
CA GLY A 167 24.06 36.64 -13.25
C GLY A 167 24.34 37.91 -14.06
N ILE A 168 24.35 37.81 -15.40
CA ILE A 168 24.46 38.97 -16.31
C ILE A 168 23.29 39.94 -16.10
N ASN A 169 22.05 39.43 -16.04
CA ASN A 169 20.88 40.30 -15.84
C ASN A 169 20.87 40.96 -14.45
N TYR A 170 21.33 40.28 -13.41
CA TYR A 170 21.52 40.91 -12.09
C TYR A 170 22.60 41.98 -12.12
N MET A 171 23.70 41.76 -12.84
CA MET A 171 24.74 42.78 -12.99
C MET A 171 24.21 44.03 -13.70
N ASP A 172 23.44 43.86 -14.78
CA ASP A 172 22.85 44.99 -15.50
C ASP A 172 21.82 45.73 -14.64
N LEU A 173 21.03 45.01 -13.85
CA LEU A 173 20.11 45.62 -12.90
C LEU A 173 20.88 46.38 -11.80
N ALA A 174 22.00 45.85 -11.33
CA ALA A 174 22.87 46.55 -10.40
C ALA A 174 23.42 47.84 -11.03
N LEU A 175 23.78 47.83 -12.31
CA LEU A 175 24.21 49.01 -13.03
C LEU A 175 23.11 50.05 -13.13
N VAL A 176 21.85 49.66 -13.40
CA VAL A 176 20.70 50.57 -13.35
C VAL A 176 20.61 51.25 -11.99
N PHE A 177 20.68 50.50 -10.88
CA PHE A 177 20.62 51.08 -9.54
C PHE A 177 21.82 51.96 -9.22
N LYS A 178 23.03 51.54 -9.58
CA LYS A 178 24.29 52.27 -9.36
C LYS A 178 24.26 53.61 -10.09
N ASN A 179 23.88 53.59 -11.36
CA ASN A 179 23.70 54.77 -12.19
C ASN A 179 22.66 55.73 -11.57
N ASN A 180 21.58 55.21 -11.01
CA ASN A 180 20.58 55.99 -10.27
C ASN A 180 20.98 56.32 -8.80
N LYS A 181 22.27 56.20 -8.46
CA LYS A 181 22.85 56.52 -7.14
C LYS A 181 22.20 55.74 -5.97
N GLN A 182 21.70 54.53 -6.25
CA GLN A 182 21.14 53.60 -5.27
C GLN A 182 22.15 52.49 -4.96
N PHE A 183 23.32 52.85 -4.42
CA PHE A 183 24.47 51.94 -4.25
C PHE A 183 24.19 50.75 -3.33
N ASP A 184 23.40 50.94 -2.26
CA ASP A 184 23.01 49.85 -1.36
C ASP A 184 22.16 48.80 -2.09
N LYS A 185 21.29 49.24 -3.01
CA LYS A 185 20.49 48.33 -3.83
C LYS A 185 21.30 47.69 -4.93
N ALA A 186 22.15 48.46 -5.59
CA ALA A 186 23.10 47.92 -6.56
C ALA A 186 23.94 46.81 -5.91
N GLN A 187 24.33 46.97 -4.64
CA GLN A 187 25.09 45.98 -3.89
C GLN A 187 24.34 44.65 -3.75
N VAL A 188 23.03 44.66 -3.48
CA VAL A 188 22.22 43.43 -3.38
C VAL A 188 22.32 42.58 -4.66
N TYR A 189 22.24 43.24 -5.82
CA TYR A 189 22.33 42.56 -7.11
C TYR A 189 23.77 42.20 -7.50
N ILE A 190 24.76 43.02 -7.12
CA ILE A 190 26.18 42.69 -7.25
C ILE A 190 26.51 41.43 -6.45
N ASP A 191 26.09 41.35 -5.19
CA ASP A 191 26.34 40.19 -4.32
C ASP A 191 25.68 38.93 -4.90
N SER A 192 24.46 39.06 -5.43
CA SER A 192 23.77 37.98 -6.14
C SER A 192 24.57 37.50 -7.36
N THR A 193 25.15 38.42 -8.15
CA THR A 193 26.02 38.07 -9.27
C THR A 193 27.32 37.41 -8.81
N LEU A 194 27.98 37.93 -7.77
CA LEU A 194 29.23 37.36 -7.25
C LEU A 194 29.03 35.94 -6.71
N GLN A 195 27.93 35.69 -6.01
CA GLN A 195 27.56 34.35 -5.53
C GLN A 195 27.32 33.37 -6.69
N ILE A 196 26.71 33.82 -7.80
CA ILE A 196 26.58 33.02 -9.02
C ILE A 196 27.95 32.68 -9.61
N LEU A 197 28.87 33.65 -9.64
CA LEU A 197 30.22 33.47 -10.16
C LEU A 197 31.07 32.50 -9.34
N GLU A 198 30.78 32.29 -8.06
CA GLU A 198 31.42 31.23 -7.26
C GLU A 198 30.97 29.83 -7.69
N LYS A 199 29.70 29.67 -8.05
CA LYS A 199 29.07 28.38 -8.37
C LYS A 199 29.23 27.97 -9.84
N VAL A 200 29.41 28.93 -10.74
CA VAL A 200 29.38 28.70 -12.18
C VAL A 200 30.69 29.11 -12.84
N LYS A 201 31.18 28.27 -13.75
CA LYS A 201 32.32 28.59 -14.62
C LYS A 201 31.89 29.57 -15.73
N ALA A 202 31.61 30.82 -15.33
CA ALA A 202 31.26 31.90 -16.25
C ALA A 202 32.44 32.33 -17.13
N LYS A 203 32.12 32.99 -18.25
CA LYS A 203 33.14 33.58 -19.15
C LYS A 203 34.07 34.50 -18.36
N LYS A 204 35.37 34.40 -18.64
CA LYS A 204 36.42 35.25 -18.07
C LYS A 204 36.09 36.75 -18.19
N SER A 205 35.57 37.17 -19.33
CA SER A 205 35.15 38.56 -19.58
C SER A 205 34.08 39.03 -18.59
N PHE A 206 33.05 38.20 -18.35
CA PHE A 206 31.97 38.57 -17.45
C PHE A 206 32.45 38.70 -15.99
N ARG A 207 33.37 37.85 -15.54
CA ARG A 207 33.98 37.99 -14.21
C ARG A 207 34.73 39.31 -14.04
N ILE A 208 35.53 39.71 -15.04
CA ILE A 208 36.23 41.00 -15.04
C ILE A 208 35.21 42.14 -14.95
N VAL A 209 34.10 42.03 -15.69
CA VAL A 209 33.05 43.05 -15.65
C VAL A 209 32.41 43.17 -14.26
N ALA A 210 32.03 42.04 -13.68
CA ALA A 210 31.46 41.99 -12.34
C ALA A 210 32.40 42.58 -11.28
N TYR A 211 33.70 42.27 -11.34
CA TYR A 211 34.67 42.75 -10.36
C TYR A 211 34.92 44.25 -10.44
N HIS A 212 35.17 44.84 -11.62
CA HIS A 212 35.37 46.29 -11.66
C HIS A 212 34.08 47.05 -11.32
N THR A 213 32.91 46.54 -11.72
CA THR A 213 31.62 47.14 -11.34
C THR A 213 31.38 47.08 -9.83
N ALA A 214 31.70 45.94 -9.20
CA ALA A 214 31.66 45.81 -7.74
C ALA A 214 32.65 46.76 -7.06
N ALA A 215 33.87 46.90 -7.61
CA ALA A 215 34.85 47.84 -7.10
C ALA A 215 34.33 49.29 -7.11
N GLU A 216 33.77 49.74 -8.24
CA GLU A 216 33.16 51.06 -8.34
C GLU A 216 32.06 51.26 -7.28
N ASN A 217 31.14 50.30 -7.13
CA ASN A 217 30.07 50.40 -6.13
C ASN A 217 30.61 50.44 -4.70
N TYR A 218 31.62 49.62 -4.39
CA TYR A 218 32.27 49.63 -3.08
C TYR A 218 32.98 50.95 -2.78
N VAL A 219 33.58 51.62 -3.78
CA VAL A 219 34.13 52.97 -3.61
C VAL A 219 33.03 53.94 -3.21
N PHE A 220 31.88 53.95 -3.90
CA PHE A 220 30.76 54.81 -3.56
C PHE A 220 30.14 54.52 -2.19
N LEU A 221 30.19 53.27 -1.73
CA LEU A 221 29.82 52.86 -0.37
C LEU A 221 30.93 53.12 0.67
N LYS A 222 32.08 53.69 0.27
CA LYS A 222 33.27 53.94 1.10
C LYS A 222 33.86 52.66 1.73
N LYS A 223 33.65 51.52 1.08
CA LYS A 223 34.16 50.18 1.47
C LYS A 223 35.46 49.88 0.72
N TYR A 224 36.51 50.68 0.98
CA TYR A 224 37.77 50.63 0.24
C TYR A 224 38.50 49.28 0.27
N PRO A 225 38.57 48.53 1.39
CA PRO A 225 39.21 47.22 1.40
C PRO A 225 38.53 46.21 0.46
N GLN A 226 37.21 46.26 0.36
CA GLN A 226 36.43 45.43 -0.55
C GLN A 226 36.63 45.87 -2.00
N ALA A 227 36.61 47.18 -2.27
CA ALA A 227 36.90 47.73 -3.59
C ALA A 227 38.28 47.27 -4.11
N LYS A 228 39.31 47.36 -3.26
CA LYS A 228 40.66 46.94 -3.60
C LYS A 228 40.75 45.44 -3.91
N ARG A 229 40.10 44.58 -3.12
CA ARG A 229 40.03 43.13 -3.40
C ARG A 229 39.39 42.83 -4.75
N MET A 230 38.34 43.55 -5.12
CA MET A 230 37.67 43.38 -6.42
C MET A 230 38.57 43.85 -7.58
N LEU A 231 39.26 44.98 -7.43
CA LEU A 231 40.27 45.41 -8.41
C LEU A 231 41.39 44.38 -8.58
N ASP A 232 41.93 43.85 -7.48
CA ASP A 232 42.98 42.82 -7.53
C ASP A 232 42.50 41.55 -8.24
N SER A 233 41.26 41.13 -7.97
CA SER A 233 40.64 39.99 -8.65
C SER A 233 40.46 40.25 -10.16
N ALA A 234 40.09 41.46 -10.55
CA ALA A 234 39.99 41.85 -11.96
C ALA A 234 41.36 41.88 -12.64
N ALA A 235 42.39 42.43 -11.99
CA ALA A 235 43.74 42.53 -12.51
C ALA A 235 44.37 41.16 -12.80
N VAL A 236 44.22 40.20 -11.86
CA VAL A 236 44.67 38.81 -12.06
C VAL A 236 44.03 38.19 -13.29
N LEU A 237 42.73 38.43 -13.51
CA LEU A 237 42.04 37.93 -14.69
C LEU A 237 42.51 38.65 -15.95
N LEU A 238 42.67 39.97 -15.97
CA LEU A 238 43.11 40.70 -17.15
C LEU A 238 44.44 40.17 -17.72
N GLY A 239 45.36 39.78 -16.84
CA GLY A 239 46.65 39.20 -17.22
C GLY A 239 47.56 40.21 -17.93
N PRO A 240 48.71 39.80 -18.47
CA PRO A 240 49.79 40.72 -18.83
C PRO A 240 49.58 41.51 -20.13
N ASN A 241 48.52 41.27 -20.90
CA ASN A 241 48.31 41.93 -22.19
C ASN A 241 47.67 43.32 -22.00
N PRO A 242 48.43 44.44 -22.10
CA PRO A 242 47.91 45.77 -21.82
C PRO A 242 46.92 46.27 -22.89
N ASP A 243 46.91 45.65 -24.07
CA ASP A 243 46.01 45.99 -25.18
C ASP A 243 44.64 45.33 -25.06
N TYR A 244 44.41 44.56 -23.99
CA TYR A 244 43.17 43.85 -23.80
C TYR A 244 42.02 44.85 -23.47
N PRO A 245 40.94 44.96 -24.29
CA PRO A 245 39.98 46.07 -24.15
C PRO A 245 39.26 46.16 -22.80
N LEU A 246 39.17 45.07 -22.04
CA LEU A 246 38.58 45.10 -20.69
C LEU A 246 39.44 45.85 -19.66
N TYR A 247 40.67 46.26 -20.02
CA TYR A 247 41.46 47.20 -19.23
C TYR A 247 40.82 48.59 -19.16
N LEU A 248 39.97 48.99 -20.11
CA LEU A 248 39.34 50.32 -20.13
C LEU A 248 38.49 50.58 -18.88
N ASP A 249 37.55 49.67 -18.60
CA ASP A 249 36.69 49.81 -17.42
C ASP A 249 37.46 49.53 -16.11
N TYR A 250 38.49 48.69 -16.16
CA TYR A 250 39.39 48.50 -15.03
C TYR A 250 40.14 49.79 -14.66
N TYR A 251 40.73 50.47 -15.64
CA TYR A 251 41.47 51.72 -15.40
C TYR A 251 40.54 52.84 -14.91
N PHE A 252 39.29 52.84 -15.35
CA PHE A 252 38.27 53.73 -14.79
C PHE A 252 38.04 53.43 -13.30
N ALA A 253 37.74 52.17 -12.96
CA ALA A 253 37.45 51.76 -11.59
C ALA A 253 38.66 51.97 -10.64
N GLU A 254 39.87 51.68 -11.13
CA GLU A 254 41.13 51.92 -10.42
C GLU A 254 41.40 53.41 -10.23
N GLY A 255 41.16 54.22 -11.27
CA GLY A 255 41.24 55.67 -11.21
C GLY A 255 40.29 56.26 -10.17
N LEU A 256 39.03 55.80 -10.16
CA LEU A 256 38.02 56.18 -9.17
C LEU A 256 38.44 55.80 -7.74
N TYR A 257 38.96 54.58 -7.53
CA TYR A 257 39.47 54.14 -6.22
C TYR A 257 40.63 55.01 -5.73
N PHE A 258 41.59 55.32 -6.59
CA PHE A 258 42.73 56.16 -6.21
C PHE A 258 42.31 57.61 -5.97
N ASP A 259 41.32 58.14 -6.68
CA ASP A 259 40.78 59.47 -6.45
C ASP A 259 40.14 59.58 -5.06
N ASP A 260 39.23 58.67 -4.72
CA ASP A 260 38.51 58.71 -3.43
C ASP A 260 39.42 58.40 -2.23
N THR A 261 40.50 57.64 -2.46
CA THR A 261 41.57 57.42 -1.46
C THR A 261 42.67 58.51 -1.48
N LYS A 262 42.45 59.61 -2.19
CA LYS A 262 43.34 60.79 -2.29
C LYS A 262 44.73 60.52 -2.88
N GLN A 263 44.90 59.41 -3.59
CA GLN A 263 46.11 59.03 -4.33
C GLN A 263 46.07 59.58 -5.76
N TYR A 264 45.85 60.89 -5.90
CA TYR A 264 45.52 61.53 -7.17
C TYR A 264 46.52 61.30 -8.31
N ASN A 265 47.83 61.23 -8.00
CA ASN A 265 48.85 60.98 -9.03
C ASN A 265 48.74 59.55 -9.60
N LYS A 266 48.38 58.57 -8.76
CA LYS A 266 48.11 57.20 -9.22
C LYS A 266 46.81 57.15 -10.03
N ALA A 267 45.79 57.88 -9.59
CA ALA A 267 44.53 57.98 -10.32
C ALA A 267 44.74 58.51 -11.76
N ILE A 268 45.46 59.63 -11.91
CA ILE A 268 45.78 60.18 -13.23
C ILE A 268 46.62 59.19 -14.07
N ALA A 269 47.63 58.55 -13.48
CA ALA A 269 48.46 57.58 -14.19
C ALA A 269 47.66 56.37 -14.71
N SER A 270 46.72 55.85 -13.92
CA SER A 270 45.83 54.77 -14.35
C SER A 270 44.86 55.22 -15.45
N LEU A 271 44.25 56.39 -15.30
CA LEU A 271 43.33 56.95 -16.28
C LEU A 271 44.03 57.23 -17.62
N ASP A 272 45.27 57.74 -17.60
CA ASP A 272 46.05 58.02 -18.82
C ASP A 272 46.38 56.75 -19.60
N LYS A 273 46.65 55.62 -18.92
CA LYS A 273 46.77 54.31 -19.57
C LYS A 273 45.47 53.92 -20.27
N GLY A 274 44.34 54.11 -19.59
CA GLY A 274 43.02 53.88 -20.16
C GLY A 274 42.74 54.75 -21.38
N ILE A 275 43.01 56.05 -21.31
CA ILE A 275 42.75 57.01 -22.40
C ILE A 275 43.61 56.66 -23.62
N ALA A 276 44.89 56.37 -23.42
CA ALA A 276 45.79 55.94 -24.49
C ALA A 276 45.30 54.63 -25.15
N LEU A 277 44.84 53.67 -24.36
CA LEU A 277 44.26 52.42 -24.86
C LEU A 277 42.95 52.68 -25.63
N ALA A 278 42.09 53.55 -25.12
CA ALA A 278 40.81 53.88 -25.76
C ALA A 278 41.02 54.51 -27.14
N LEU A 279 41.96 55.45 -27.24
CA LEU A 279 42.37 56.07 -28.50
C LEU A 279 42.92 55.03 -29.49
N LYS A 280 43.84 54.17 -29.03
CA LYS A 280 44.41 53.07 -29.84
C LYS A 280 43.33 52.13 -30.38
N LEU A 281 42.33 51.81 -29.55
CA LEU A 281 41.24 50.91 -29.91
C LEU A 281 40.07 51.60 -30.64
N GLN A 282 40.15 52.93 -30.80
CA GLN A 282 39.09 53.79 -31.35
C GLN A 282 37.77 53.69 -30.58
N LYS A 283 37.86 53.62 -29.25
CA LYS A 283 36.76 53.47 -28.31
C LYS A 283 36.36 54.80 -27.70
N ARG A 284 35.60 55.59 -28.48
CA ARG A 284 35.25 56.99 -28.15
C ARG A 284 34.46 57.14 -26.86
N TYR A 285 33.48 56.28 -26.59
CA TYR A 285 32.67 56.40 -25.37
C TYR A 285 33.52 56.17 -24.12
N GLU A 286 34.30 55.08 -24.13
CA GLU A 286 35.19 54.71 -23.04
C GLU A 286 36.29 55.76 -22.82
N GLU A 287 36.86 56.32 -23.90
CA GLU A 287 37.79 57.46 -23.85
C GLU A 287 37.17 58.64 -23.10
N GLN A 288 35.96 59.05 -23.50
CA GLN A 288 35.28 60.18 -22.89
C GLN A 288 34.95 59.92 -21.41
N ARG A 289 34.49 58.72 -21.06
CA ARG A 289 34.24 58.30 -19.66
C ARG A 289 35.51 58.40 -18.79
N LEU A 290 36.65 57.96 -19.31
CA LEU A 290 37.94 58.05 -18.62
C LEU A 290 38.41 59.51 -18.47
N LEU A 291 38.20 60.34 -19.50
CA LEU A 291 38.50 61.77 -19.45
C LEU A 291 37.62 62.51 -18.43
N MET A 292 36.35 62.14 -18.28
CA MET A 292 35.47 62.68 -17.25
C MET A 292 35.98 62.35 -15.84
N GLN A 293 36.39 61.11 -15.59
CA GLN A 293 37.00 60.77 -14.29
C GLN A 293 38.31 61.53 -14.07
N LYS A 294 39.13 61.72 -15.11
CA LYS A 294 40.37 62.52 -15.03
C LYS A 294 40.07 63.99 -14.72
N LEU A 295 39.04 64.55 -15.33
CA LEU A 295 38.53 65.90 -15.05
C LEU A 295 38.19 66.05 -13.56
N HIS A 296 37.43 65.09 -13.00
CA HIS A 296 37.10 65.06 -11.58
C HIS A 296 38.34 65.01 -10.67
N VAL A 297 39.31 64.14 -10.99
CA VAL A 297 40.55 64.04 -10.22
C VAL A 297 41.32 65.37 -10.22
N LEU A 298 41.39 66.06 -11.36
CA LEU A 298 42.07 67.35 -11.49
C LEU A 298 41.38 68.44 -10.66
N GLN A 299 40.05 68.43 -10.60
CA GLN A 299 39.26 69.34 -9.75
C GLN A 299 39.48 69.04 -8.26
N SER A 300 39.53 67.77 -7.87
CA SER A 300 39.89 67.35 -6.51
C SER A 300 41.30 67.81 -6.11
N GLN A 301 42.24 67.88 -7.07
CA GLN A 301 43.56 68.49 -6.88
C GLN A 301 43.58 70.02 -6.95
N LYS A 302 42.44 70.68 -7.18
CA LYS A 302 42.32 72.13 -7.44
C LYS A 302 43.12 72.63 -8.65
N LYS A 303 43.46 71.74 -9.60
CA LYS A 303 44.15 72.07 -10.85
C LYS A 303 43.13 72.45 -11.94
N TYR A 304 42.43 73.56 -11.70
CA TYR A 304 41.30 73.98 -12.52
C TYR A 304 41.69 74.38 -13.96
N ASP A 305 42.91 74.88 -14.15
CA ASP A 305 43.52 75.14 -15.46
C ASP A 305 43.59 73.86 -16.32
N LYS A 306 44.09 72.77 -15.74
CA LYS A 306 44.20 71.47 -16.43
C LYS A 306 42.83 70.82 -16.62
N ALA A 307 41.95 70.94 -15.62
CA ALA A 307 40.56 70.50 -15.72
C ALA A 307 39.85 71.17 -16.91
N LEU A 308 40.02 72.49 -17.09
CA LEU A 308 39.39 73.21 -18.19
C LEU A 308 39.85 72.72 -19.57
N ILE A 309 41.12 72.34 -19.71
CA ILE A 309 41.64 71.75 -20.96
C ILE A 309 40.91 70.45 -21.29
N VAL A 310 40.78 69.55 -20.32
CA VAL A 310 40.07 68.27 -20.49
C VAL A 310 38.59 68.49 -20.82
N ALA A 311 37.92 69.37 -20.08
CA ALA A 311 36.51 69.68 -20.32
C ALA A 311 36.28 70.33 -21.70
N SER A 312 37.19 71.21 -22.13
CA SER A 312 37.14 71.83 -23.45
C SER A 312 37.37 70.83 -24.59
N TYR A 313 38.21 69.81 -24.37
CA TYR A 313 38.38 68.71 -25.32
C TYR A 313 37.08 67.90 -25.45
N LEU A 314 36.42 67.56 -24.34
CA LEU A 314 35.14 66.83 -24.35
C LEU A 314 34.05 67.61 -25.10
N LEU A 315 33.95 68.93 -24.89
CA LEU A 315 32.96 69.80 -25.56
C LEU A 315 33.11 69.88 -27.08
N LYS A 316 34.32 69.66 -27.62
CA LYS A 316 34.59 69.75 -29.07
C LYS A 316 34.30 68.45 -29.81
N GLN A 317 34.00 67.35 -29.09
CA GLN A 317 33.72 66.06 -29.72
C GLN A 317 32.36 66.09 -30.42
N LYS A 318 32.33 65.67 -31.70
CA LYS A 318 31.11 65.63 -32.52
C LYS A 318 30.00 64.76 -31.90
N ASP A 319 30.42 63.67 -31.24
CA ASP A 319 29.56 62.72 -30.52
C ASP A 319 29.80 62.84 -29.01
N MET A 320 29.80 64.07 -28.48
CA MET A 320 30.02 64.30 -27.05
C MET A 320 28.96 63.58 -26.23
N LEU A 321 29.42 62.59 -25.45
CA LEU A 321 28.73 61.87 -24.40
C LEU A 321 27.33 61.47 -24.81
N PHE A 322 27.23 60.30 -25.45
CA PHE A 322 26.01 59.77 -26.05
C PHE A 322 24.77 59.92 -25.12
N LEU A 323 24.92 59.60 -23.83
CA LEU A 323 23.87 59.74 -22.82
C LEU A 323 23.68 61.18 -22.35
N SER A 324 22.41 61.58 -22.19
CA SER A 324 22.08 62.94 -21.77
C SER A 324 22.57 63.27 -20.35
N GLU A 325 22.55 62.29 -19.44
CA GLU A 325 23.04 62.46 -18.08
C GLU A 325 24.56 62.69 -18.01
N ASP A 326 25.34 62.00 -18.85
CA ASP A 326 26.79 62.21 -18.89
C ASP A 326 27.13 63.64 -19.35
N ARG A 327 26.38 64.19 -20.31
CA ARG A 327 26.53 65.62 -20.71
C ARG A 327 26.24 66.57 -19.55
N LEU A 328 25.21 66.30 -18.77
CA LEU A 328 24.83 67.10 -17.60
C LEU A 328 25.99 67.17 -16.59
N LEU A 329 26.67 66.04 -16.34
CA LEU A 329 27.81 65.97 -15.44
C LEU A 329 28.97 66.84 -15.92
N VAL A 330 29.32 66.79 -17.21
CA VAL A 330 30.39 67.66 -17.73
C VAL A 330 30.01 69.13 -17.66
N TYR A 331 28.74 69.49 -17.86
CA TYR A 331 28.30 70.87 -17.67
C TYR A 331 28.43 71.32 -16.21
N ALA A 332 28.12 70.43 -15.26
CA ALA A 332 28.34 70.69 -13.83
C ALA A 332 29.84 70.81 -13.49
N ASP A 333 30.68 69.96 -14.09
CA ASP A 333 32.14 70.02 -13.94
C ASP A 333 32.71 71.32 -14.52
N LEU A 334 32.22 71.78 -15.68
CA LEU A 334 32.60 73.07 -16.26
C LEU A 334 32.21 74.22 -15.34
N ALA A 335 31.00 74.20 -14.79
CA ALA A 335 30.54 75.22 -13.87
C ALA A 335 31.45 75.31 -12.64
N GLU A 336 31.79 74.18 -12.01
CA GLU A 336 32.72 74.17 -10.88
C GLU A 336 34.13 74.57 -11.28
N THR A 337 34.62 74.12 -12.44
CA THR A 337 35.96 74.47 -12.92
C THR A 337 36.10 75.98 -13.06
N TYR A 338 35.14 76.65 -13.71
CA TYR A 338 35.15 78.10 -13.83
C TYR A 338 34.97 78.80 -12.48
N ALA A 339 34.15 78.27 -11.58
CA ALA A 339 34.00 78.81 -10.23
C ALA A 339 35.32 78.72 -9.44
N GLY A 340 36.02 77.57 -9.51
CA GLY A 340 37.32 77.35 -8.88
C GLY A 340 38.43 78.25 -9.44
N MET A 341 38.30 78.70 -10.69
CA MET A 341 39.17 79.73 -11.30
C MET A 341 38.74 81.17 -10.97
N GLY A 342 37.66 81.37 -10.21
CA GLY A 342 37.09 82.69 -9.90
C GLY A 342 36.27 83.33 -11.02
N ASN A 343 36.02 82.63 -12.14
CA ASN A 343 35.24 83.14 -13.26
C ASN A 343 33.74 82.83 -13.09
N MET A 344 33.10 83.59 -12.20
CA MET A 344 31.68 83.41 -11.88
C MET A 344 30.72 83.59 -13.07
N PRO A 345 30.93 84.52 -14.04
CA PRO A 345 30.06 84.63 -15.20
C PRO A 345 29.99 83.35 -16.05
N GLN A 346 31.13 82.70 -16.30
CA GLN A 346 31.13 81.41 -17.02
C GLN A 346 30.55 80.29 -16.17
N ALA A 347 30.87 80.24 -14.87
CA ALA A 347 30.31 79.26 -13.96
C ALA A 347 28.76 79.31 -13.95
N TYR A 348 28.19 80.51 -13.84
CA TYR A 348 26.75 80.73 -13.89
C TYR A 348 26.14 80.31 -15.23
N LYS A 349 26.80 80.63 -16.35
CA LYS A 349 26.33 80.21 -17.69
C LYS A 349 26.21 78.69 -17.81
N TRP A 350 27.21 77.95 -17.33
CA TRP A 350 27.18 76.48 -17.35
C TRP A 350 26.18 75.91 -16.35
N MET A 351 26.07 76.50 -15.16
CA MET A 351 25.05 76.10 -14.18
C MET A 351 23.61 76.32 -14.70
N LYS A 352 23.37 77.40 -15.45
CA LYS A 352 22.07 77.63 -16.10
C LYS A 352 21.75 76.53 -17.11
N ARG A 353 22.75 76.05 -17.88
CA ARG A 353 22.58 74.89 -18.78
C ARG A 353 22.27 73.61 -18.01
N VAL A 354 22.93 73.38 -16.88
CA VAL A 354 22.62 72.25 -15.98
C VAL A 354 21.18 72.34 -15.50
N SER A 355 20.71 73.50 -15.04
CA SER A 355 19.31 73.68 -14.61
C SER A 355 18.32 73.40 -15.73
N GLN A 356 18.52 74.00 -16.91
CA GLN A 356 17.61 73.84 -18.06
C GLN A 356 17.53 72.40 -18.55
N MET A 357 18.66 71.69 -18.58
CA MET A 357 18.73 70.30 -19.03
C MET A 357 18.28 69.32 -17.93
N GLY A 358 18.59 69.62 -16.67
CA GLY A 358 18.21 68.82 -15.51
C GLY A 358 16.71 68.78 -15.25
N ASP A 359 15.97 69.85 -15.54
CA ASP A 359 14.50 69.88 -15.44
C ASP A 359 13.85 68.86 -16.40
N SER A 360 14.47 68.61 -17.55
CA SER A 360 14.02 67.59 -18.51
C SER A 360 14.40 66.16 -18.09
N ILE A 361 15.41 66.00 -17.22
CA ILE A 361 15.97 64.72 -16.75
C ILE A 361 15.78 64.66 -15.23
N SER A 362 14.52 64.48 -14.80
CA SER A 362 14.20 64.45 -13.37
C SER A 362 14.76 63.21 -12.68
N GLU A 363 15.99 63.32 -12.15
CA GLU A 363 16.70 62.26 -11.42
C GLU A 363 15.84 61.65 -10.30
N SER A 364 15.13 62.50 -9.55
CA SER A 364 14.25 62.03 -8.46
C SER A 364 13.09 61.18 -8.96
N LYS A 365 12.59 61.40 -10.19
CA LYS A 365 11.49 60.63 -10.75
C LYS A 365 11.98 59.25 -11.19
N ILE A 366 13.09 59.18 -11.92
CA ILE A 366 13.67 57.91 -12.39
C ILE A 366 14.01 57.01 -11.20
N LYS A 367 14.66 57.57 -10.16
CA LYS A 367 14.99 56.84 -8.93
C LYS A 367 13.76 56.26 -8.22
N LYS A 368 12.66 57.02 -8.17
CA LYS A 368 11.38 56.57 -7.58
C LYS A 368 10.74 55.48 -8.43
N ASP A 369 10.64 55.70 -9.75
CA ASP A 369 10.01 54.76 -10.69
C ASP A 369 10.74 53.41 -10.71
N VAL A 370 12.08 53.41 -10.79
CA VAL A 370 12.89 52.18 -10.76
C VAL A 370 12.76 51.47 -9.41
N HIS A 371 12.74 52.21 -8.30
CA HIS A 371 12.50 51.62 -6.99
C HIS A 371 11.12 50.97 -6.90
N GLU A 372 10.07 51.65 -7.36
CA GLU A 372 8.72 51.14 -7.30
C GLU A 372 8.56 49.87 -8.13
N LEU A 373 9.14 49.83 -9.33
CA LEU A 373 9.18 48.63 -10.17
C LEU A 373 9.84 47.44 -9.46
N GLU A 374 10.94 47.68 -8.75
CA GLU A 374 11.62 46.66 -7.95
C GLU A 374 10.73 46.11 -6.83
N ILE A 375 10.02 46.99 -6.10
CA ILE A 375 9.10 46.59 -5.03
C ILE A 375 7.96 45.75 -5.61
N GLN A 376 7.35 46.21 -6.72
CA GLN A 376 6.26 45.49 -7.37
C GLN A 376 6.73 44.11 -7.86
N TYR A 377 7.92 44.03 -8.43
CA TYR A 377 8.52 42.77 -8.87
C TYR A 377 8.74 41.82 -7.69
N LYS A 378 9.41 42.27 -6.62
CA LYS A 378 9.66 41.46 -5.42
C LYS A 378 8.36 40.96 -4.80
N LYS A 379 7.37 41.84 -4.64
CA LYS A 379 6.05 41.48 -4.15
C LYS A 379 5.40 40.39 -5.03
N ALA A 380 5.52 40.49 -6.35
CA ALA A 380 4.99 39.48 -7.27
C ALA A 380 5.76 38.15 -7.19
N GLU A 381 7.07 38.17 -6.93
CA GLU A 381 7.88 36.98 -6.67
C GLU A 381 7.46 36.30 -5.36
N ASP A 382 7.39 37.06 -4.27
CA ASP A 382 6.96 36.57 -2.95
C ASP A 382 5.55 35.96 -3.02
N MET A 383 4.61 36.61 -3.71
CA MET A 383 3.24 36.07 -3.90
C MET A 383 3.24 34.75 -4.69
N ARG A 384 4.13 34.60 -5.68
CA ARG A 384 4.27 33.33 -6.43
C ARG A 384 4.88 32.23 -5.56
N GLU A 385 5.86 32.56 -4.74
CA GLU A 385 6.47 31.62 -3.80
C GLU A 385 5.47 31.19 -2.72
N ILE A 386 4.71 32.11 -2.14
CA ILE A 386 3.62 31.78 -1.22
C ILE A 386 2.59 30.88 -1.90
N GLY A 387 2.25 31.14 -3.17
CA GLY A 387 1.35 30.30 -3.95
C GLY A 387 1.89 28.88 -4.17
N SER A 388 3.19 28.73 -4.50
CA SER A 388 3.82 27.41 -4.69
C SER A 388 3.98 26.65 -3.37
N LEU A 389 4.33 27.34 -2.29
CA LEU A 389 4.37 26.80 -0.93
C LEU A 389 2.97 26.34 -0.47
N LYS A 390 1.93 27.12 -0.77
CA LYS A 390 0.55 26.70 -0.47
C LYS A 390 0.14 25.46 -1.26
N ALA A 391 0.45 25.40 -2.56
CA ALA A 391 0.14 24.24 -3.39
C ALA A 391 0.89 22.97 -2.94
N THR A 392 2.16 23.11 -2.53
CA THR A 392 2.94 21.98 -1.99
C THR A 392 2.42 21.53 -0.63
N ASN A 393 2.04 22.46 0.25
CA ASN A 393 1.40 22.15 1.53
C ASN A 393 0.03 21.48 1.36
N GLU A 394 -0.80 21.94 0.41
CA GLU A 394 -2.08 21.30 0.08
C GLU A 394 -1.88 19.87 -0.44
N LYS A 395 -0.88 19.65 -1.31
CA LYS A 395 -0.52 18.32 -1.80
C LYS A 395 -0.04 17.42 -0.66
N ALA A 396 0.76 17.94 0.28
CA ALA A 396 1.19 17.21 1.46
C ALA A 396 0.01 16.86 2.37
N ALA A 397 -0.91 17.81 2.64
CA ALA A 397 -2.12 17.56 3.41
C ALA A 397 -3.02 16.50 2.76
N LEU A 398 -3.14 16.53 1.42
CA LEU A 398 -3.87 15.50 0.67
C LEU A 398 -3.21 14.13 0.80
N SER A 399 -1.87 14.05 0.75
CA SER A 399 -1.14 12.79 0.94
C SER A 399 -1.36 12.20 2.34
N VAL A 400 -1.41 13.03 3.38
CA VAL A 400 -1.72 12.61 4.75
C VAL A 400 -3.16 12.08 4.85
N LYS A 401 -4.14 12.79 4.25
CA LYS A 401 -5.52 12.30 4.18
C LYS A 401 -5.62 10.97 3.44
N ASN A 402 -4.91 10.82 2.32
CA ASN A 402 -4.91 9.58 1.54
C ASN A 402 -4.30 8.41 2.33
N ASN A 403 -3.16 8.63 3.00
CA ASN A 403 -2.55 7.62 3.87
C ASN A 403 -3.48 7.21 5.02
N ARG A 404 -4.20 8.17 5.61
CA ARG A 404 -5.21 7.87 6.62
C ARG A 404 -6.35 7.03 6.03
N LEU A 405 -6.88 7.37 4.86
CA LEU A 405 -7.91 6.55 4.19
C LEU A 405 -7.43 5.12 3.92
N ILE A 406 -6.20 4.95 3.41
CA ILE A 406 -5.60 3.63 3.19
C ILE A 406 -5.49 2.84 4.50
N ALA A 407 -5.05 3.47 5.59
CA ALA A 407 -4.96 2.82 6.90
C ALA A 407 -6.33 2.36 7.41
N TRP A 408 -7.38 3.17 7.23
CA TRP A 408 -8.76 2.79 7.59
C TRP A 408 -9.27 1.64 6.74
N LEU A 409 -9.00 1.64 5.44
CA LEU A 409 -9.33 0.55 4.51
C LEU A 409 -8.66 -0.75 4.94
N LEU A 410 -7.34 -0.75 5.18
CA LEU A 410 -6.60 -1.92 5.65
C LEU A 410 -7.12 -2.43 7.00
N GLY A 411 -7.42 -1.51 7.94
CA GLY A 411 -8.02 -1.86 9.22
C GLY A 411 -9.39 -2.53 9.08
N SER A 412 -10.24 -2.03 8.18
CA SER A 412 -11.56 -2.62 7.92
C SER A 412 -11.47 -4.02 7.31
N ILE A 413 -10.53 -4.24 6.39
CA ILE A 413 -10.28 -5.55 5.77
C ILE A 413 -9.78 -6.55 6.83
N ALA A 414 -8.87 -6.12 7.72
CA ALA A 414 -8.36 -6.97 8.80
C ALA A 414 -9.48 -7.41 9.76
N ILE A 415 -10.38 -6.49 10.13
CA ILE A 415 -11.54 -6.81 10.97
C ILE A 415 -12.47 -7.80 10.24
N PHE A 416 -12.74 -7.58 8.96
CA PHE A 416 -13.58 -8.47 8.17
C PHE A 416 -13.02 -9.90 8.10
N LEU A 417 -11.70 -10.03 7.90
CA LEU A 417 -11.02 -11.33 7.91
C LEU A 417 -11.12 -12.02 9.28
N LEU A 418 -10.95 -11.28 10.39
CA LEU A 418 -11.12 -11.81 11.74
C LEU A 418 -12.54 -12.33 11.98
N VAL A 419 -13.56 -11.61 11.50
CA VAL A 419 -14.96 -12.03 11.58
C VAL A 419 -15.18 -13.33 10.80
N ILE A 420 -14.69 -13.42 9.56
CA ILE A 420 -14.76 -14.65 8.76
C ILE A 420 -14.07 -15.82 9.47
N THR A 421 -12.86 -15.62 9.99
CA THR A 421 -12.12 -16.65 10.72
C THR A 421 -12.89 -17.10 11.97
N PHE A 422 -13.45 -16.16 12.73
CA PHE A 422 -14.26 -16.45 13.92
C PHE A 422 -15.49 -17.31 13.59
N PHE A 423 -16.26 -16.92 12.57
CA PHE A 423 -17.42 -17.70 12.12
C PHE A 423 -17.02 -19.07 11.56
N GLY A 424 -15.90 -19.15 10.83
CA GLY A 424 -15.34 -20.43 10.37
C GLY A 424 -14.99 -21.37 11.51
N LEU A 425 -14.39 -20.86 12.59
CA LEU A 425 -14.08 -21.62 13.80
C LEU A 425 -15.35 -22.09 14.53
N LEU A 426 -16.37 -21.22 14.63
CA LEU A 426 -17.67 -21.60 15.20
C LEU A 426 -18.34 -22.70 14.39
N TYR A 427 -18.37 -22.57 13.07
CA TYR A 427 -18.92 -23.56 12.16
C TYR A 427 -18.22 -24.91 12.31
N PHE A 428 -16.89 -24.92 12.32
CA PHE A 428 -16.10 -26.14 12.48
C PHE A 428 -16.33 -26.81 13.85
N ARG A 429 -16.39 -26.03 14.94
CA ARG A 429 -16.71 -26.54 16.28
C ARG A 429 -18.11 -27.15 16.33
N ASN A 430 -19.09 -26.53 15.69
CA ASN A 430 -20.47 -27.02 15.69
C ASN A 430 -20.60 -28.34 14.92
N ASN A 431 -20.00 -28.41 13.72
CA ASN A 431 -20.00 -29.66 12.94
C ASN A 431 -19.31 -30.81 13.68
N LYS A 432 -18.20 -30.55 14.39
CA LYS A 432 -17.53 -31.57 15.21
C LYS A 432 -18.38 -32.07 16.39
N LYS A 433 -19.27 -31.24 16.94
CA LYS A 433 -20.23 -31.67 17.97
C LYS A 433 -21.32 -32.54 17.37
N LEU A 434 -21.87 -32.14 16.23
CA LEU A 434 -22.92 -32.88 15.52
C LEU A 434 -22.45 -34.28 15.09
N THR A 435 -21.22 -34.41 14.59
CA THR A 435 -20.68 -35.72 14.21
C THR A 435 -20.53 -36.67 15.41
N LYS A 436 -20.06 -36.17 16.55
CA LYS A 436 -19.98 -36.96 17.79
C LYS A 436 -21.36 -37.41 18.29
N GLN A 437 -22.36 -36.54 18.21
CA GLN A 437 -23.73 -36.90 18.62
C GLN A 437 -24.32 -38.01 17.74
N LYS A 438 -24.09 -37.96 16.43
CA LYS A 438 -24.53 -39.02 15.51
C LYS A 438 -23.86 -40.36 15.82
N GLU A 439 -22.57 -40.36 16.16
CA GLU A 439 -21.84 -41.58 16.52
C GLU A 439 -22.41 -42.23 17.79
N ILE A 440 -22.73 -41.42 18.81
CA ILE A 440 -23.33 -41.91 20.07
C ILE A 440 -24.70 -42.54 19.80
N ASN A 441 -25.57 -41.86 19.05
CA ASN A 441 -26.89 -42.39 18.71
C ASN A 441 -26.82 -43.70 17.92
N TYR A 442 -25.88 -43.81 16.98
CA TYR A 442 -25.69 -45.03 16.19
C TYR A 442 -25.28 -46.23 17.06
N ARG A 443 -24.40 -46.02 18.05
CA ARG A 443 -24.01 -47.08 19.00
C ARG A 443 -25.16 -47.55 19.88
N GLN A 444 -26.06 -46.63 20.26
CA GLN A 444 -27.23 -46.98 21.07
C GLN A 444 -28.17 -47.92 20.30
N GLN A 445 -28.46 -47.59 19.03
CA GLN A 445 -29.34 -48.39 18.17
C GLN A 445 -28.82 -49.81 17.92
N LEU A 446 -27.50 -49.98 17.78
CA LEU A 446 -26.89 -51.31 17.62
C LEU A 446 -27.11 -52.20 18.85
N LYS A 447 -27.01 -51.62 20.05
CA LYS A 447 -27.17 -52.36 21.30
C LYS A 447 -28.61 -52.84 21.52
N GLU A 448 -29.59 -52.03 21.15
CA GLU A 448 -31.01 -52.39 21.24
C GLU A 448 -31.34 -53.55 20.28
N LEU A 449 -30.80 -53.51 19.06
CA LEU A 449 -31.00 -54.57 18.07
C LEU A 449 -30.40 -55.92 18.51
N GLU A 450 -29.23 -55.91 19.15
CA GLU A 450 -28.60 -57.13 19.69
C GLU A 450 -29.46 -57.80 20.77
N GLN A 451 -30.10 -57.00 21.64
CA GLN A 451 -30.94 -57.52 22.73
C GLN A 451 -32.23 -58.16 22.19
N GLU A 452 -32.87 -57.52 21.21
CA GLU A 452 -34.07 -58.05 20.56
C GLU A 452 -33.82 -59.40 19.87
N GLN A 453 -32.65 -59.54 19.24
CA GLN A 453 -32.26 -60.77 18.56
C GLN A 453 -32.04 -61.93 19.54
N GLN A 454 -31.46 -61.68 20.72
CA GLN A 454 -31.25 -62.72 21.73
C GLN A 454 -32.57 -63.29 22.27
N LEU A 455 -33.56 -62.44 22.56
CA LEU A 455 -34.87 -62.88 23.04
C LEU A 455 -35.61 -63.74 21.99
N THR A 456 -35.55 -63.32 20.73
CA THR A 456 -36.18 -64.04 19.62
C THR A 456 -35.63 -65.46 19.47
N ILE A 457 -34.31 -65.63 19.57
CA ILE A 457 -33.65 -66.94 19.48
C ILE A 457 -34.06 -67.86 20.64
N SER A 458 -34.13 -67.32 21.86
CA SER A 458 -34.51 -68.10 23.06
C SER A 458 -35.94 -68.63 22.97
N ASN A 459 -36.89 -67.80 22.53
CA ASN A 459 -38.29 -68.21 22.38
C ASN A 459 -38.47 -69.29 21.30
N ALA A 460 -37.80 -69.13 20.15
CA ALA A 460 -37.85 -70.11 19.06
C ALA A 460 -37.30 -71.49 19.50
N MET A 461 -36.29 -71.52 20.38
CA MET A 461 -35.72 -72.76 20.90
C MET A 461 -36.72 -73.52 21.79
N LEU A 462 -37.44 -72.84 22.69
CA LEU A 462 -38.44 -73.47 23.58
C LEU A 462 -39.63 -74.05 22.81
N GLU A 463 -40.14 -73.30 21.83
CA GLU A 463 -41.22 -73.80 20.97
C GLU A 463 -40.81 -75.05 20.20
N GLY A 464 -39.58 -75.07 19.69
CA GLY A 464 -39.01 -76.23 19.01
C GLY A 464 -38.97 -77.47 19.90
N GLU A 465 -38.53 -77.31 21.17
CA GLU A 465 -38.46 -78.42 22.12
C GLU A 465 -39.85 -78.99 22.45
N GLU A 466 -40.86 -78.14 22.65
CA GLU A 466 -42.22 -78.61 23.00
C GLU A 466 -42.88 -79.36 21.84
N ARG A 467 -42.72 -78.87 20.60
CA ARG A 467 -43.23 -79.57 19.41
C ARG A 467 -42.62 -80.98 19.30
N GLU A 468 -41.33 -81.11 19.57
CA GLU A 468 -40.66 -82.41 19.51
C GLU A 468 -41.12 -83.35 20.64
N ARG A 469 -41.32 -82.84 21.87
CA ARG A 469 -41.90 -83.63 22.97
C ARG A 469 -43.29 -84.16 22.64
N GLN A 470 -44.14 -83.33 22.03
CA GLN A 470 -45.46 -83.75 21.57
C GLN A 470 -45.35 -84.82 20.46
N ARG A 471 -44.48 -84.62 19.48
CA ARG A 471 -44.28 -85.58 18.39
C ARG A 471 -43.85 -86.95 18.93
N VAL A 472 -42.84 -86.99 19.79
CA VAL A 472 -42.30 -88.23 20.37
C VAL A 472 -43.32 -88.90 21.30
N GLY A 473 -44.03 -88.13 22.14
CA GLY A 473 -45.08 -88.68 23.00
C GLY A 473 -46.18 -89.37 22.21
N ARG A 474 -46.56 -88.79 21.06
CA ARG A 474 -47.57 -89.37 20.16
C ARG A 474 -47.07 -90.66 19.49
N ASP A 475 -45.84 -90.64 18.96
CA ASP A 475 -45.23 -91.81 18.31
C ASP A 475 -45.11 -93.00 19.29
N LEU A 476 -44.80 -92.71 20.56
CA LEU A 476 -44.75 -93.73 21.60
C LEU A 476 -46.13 -94.31 21.94
N HIS A 477 -47.14 -93.46 22.12
CA HIS A 477 -48.48 -93.91 22.48
C HIS A 477 -49.16 -94.71 21.35
N ASP A 478 -49.16 -94.17 20.13
CA ASP A 478 -49.90 -94.73 19.00
C ASP A 478 -49.13 -95.88 18.33
N GLY A 479 -47.79 -95.78 18.24
CA GLY A 479 -46.94 -96.76 17.56
C GLY A 479 -46.51 -97.94 18.45
N LEU A 480 -45.73 -97.66 19.50
CA LEU A 480 -45.18 -98.71 20.38
C LEU A 480 -46.20 -99.21 21.40
N GLY A 481 -47.01 -98.32 21.99
CA GLY A 481 -48.05 -98.68 22.96
C GLY A 481 -49.13 -99.58 22.37
N GLY A 482 -49.60 -99.27 21.16
CA GLY A 482 -50.54 -100.10 20.41
C GLY A 482 -49.95 -101.47 20.02
N THR A 483 -48.70 -101.50 19.55
CA THR A 483 -48.04 -102.75 19.13
C THR A 483 -47.81 -103.71 20.30
N LEU A 484 -47.35 -103.20 21.45
CA LEU A 484 -47.15 -104.03 22.64
C LEU A 484 -48.46 -104.51 23.26
N ALA A 485 -49.54 -103.71 23.21
CA ALA A 485 -50.87 -104.15 23.60
C ALA A 485 -51.41 -105.27 22.68
N GLY A 486 -51.13 -105.19 21.38
CA GLY A 486 -51.46 -106.26 20.42
C GLY A 486 -50.67 -107.56 20.67
N ILE A 487 -49.37 -107.45 20.97
CA ILE A 487 -48.54 -108.60 21.37
C ILE A 487 -49.07 -109.24 22.66
N LYS A 488 -49.51 -108.44 23.63
CA LYS A 488 -50.14 -108.93 24.87
C LYS A 488 -51.41 -109.74 24.59
N ILE A 489 -52.30 -109.23 23.74
CA ILE A 489 -53.56 -109.93 23.40
C ILE A 489 -53.25 -111.29 22.77
N ASN A 490 -52.35 -111.30 21.77
CA ASN A 490 -51.96 -112.52 21.08
C ASN A 490 -51.29 -113.55 22.01
N LEU A 491 -50.41 -113.12 22.92
CA LEU A 491 -49.78 -114.01 23.91
C LEU A 491 -50.78 -114.53 24.96
N SER A 492 -51.74 -113.69 25.37
CA SER A 492 -52.79 -114.09 26.31
C SER A 492 -53.76 -115.12 25.70
N ASP A 493 -54.07 -115.00 24.39
CA ASP A 493 -54.89 -115.95 23.65
C ASP A 493 -54.21 -117.32 23.43
N VAL A 494 -52.88 -117.35 23.31
CA VAL A 494 -52.10 -118.60 23.22
C VAL A 494 -52.14 -119.39 24.54
N VAL A 495 -52.10 -118.69 25.67
CA VAL A 495 -52.25 -119.30 27.01
C VAL A 495 -53.68 -119.81 27.24
N ALA A 496 -54.70 -119.12 26.70
CA ALA A 496 -56.10 -119.51 26.87
C ALA A 496 -56.52 -120.75 26.06
N ASN A 497 -55.81 -121.07 24.97
CA ASN A 497 -56.18 -122.15 24.03
C ASN A 497 -55.29 -123.41 24.09
N THR A 498 -54.36 -123.54 25.04
CA THR A 498 -53.50 -124.72 25.19
C THR A 498 -53.96 -125.62 26.34
N SER A 499 -54.73 -126.66 26.00
CA SER A 499 -55.14 -127.74 26.92
C SER A 499 -54.08 -128.84 26.98
N SER A 500 -53.11 -128.76 27.89
CA SER A 500 -52.59 -129.92 28.66
C SER A 500 -51.30 -129.60 29.45
N THR A 501 -51.38 -129.88 30.75
CA THR A 501 -50.30 -130.39 31.62
C THR A 501 -48.89 -129.79 31.49
N GLY A 502 -48.59 -128.82 32.36
CA GLY A 502 -47.34 -128.84 33.15
C GLY A 502 -46.11 -128.15 32.58
N LYS A 503 -46.10 -126.81 32.62
CA LYS A 503 -44.97 -125.87 32.88
C LYS A 503 -45.19 -124.59 32.06
N ASP A 504 -45.85 -123.59 32.63
CA ASP A 504 -45.95 -122.26 32.01
C ASP A 504 -45.72 -121.12 33.01
N THR A 505 -44.86 -121.35 33.99
CA THR A 505 -44.38 -120.30 34.90
C THR A 505 -43.50 -119.25 34.21
N GLU A 506 -42.97 -119.55 33.02
CA GLU A 506 -42.07 -118.66 32.27
C GLU A 506 -42.83 -117.74 31.32
N LEU A 507 -43.85 -118.25 30.59
CA LEU A 507 -44.73 -117.43 29.75
C LEU A 507 -45.53 -116.42 30.57
N GLY A 508 -46.05 -116.82 31.74
CA GLY A 508 -46.70 -115.90 32.68
C GLY A 508 -45.78 -114.79 33.18
N LYS A 509 -44.47 -115.05 33.35
CA LYS A 509 -43.47 -114.03 33.68
C LYS A 509 -43.19 -113.09 32.51
N ILE A 510 -43.15 -113.60 31.28
CA ILE A 510 -42.98 -112.78 30.06
C ILE A 510 -44.19 -111.84 29.87
N ILE A 511 -45.42 -112.32 30.10
CA ILE A 511 -46.62 -111.48 30.06
C ILE A 511 -46.58 -110.42 31.17
N ALA A 512 -46.17 -110.77 32.40
CA ALA A 512 -46.01 -109.80 33.48
C ALA A 512 -44.90 -108.76 33.21
N GLN A 513 -43.78 -109.17 32.61
CA GLN A 513 -42.71 -108.25 32.17
C GLN A 513 -43.16 -107.35 31.02
N LEU A 514 -43.96 -107.88 30.10
CA LEU A 514 -44.58 -107.09 29.04
C LEU A 514 -45.59 -106.09 29.61
N ASP A 515 -46.37 -106.47 30.62
CA ASP A 515 -47.30 -105.56 31.31
C ASP A 515 -46.56 -104.44 32.04
N ASN A 516 -45.46 -104.77 32.72
CA ASN A 516 -44.61 -103.74 33.33
C ASN A 516 -44.01 -102.83 32.26
N SER A 517 -43.53 -103.38 31.13
CA SER A 517 -42.95 -102.59 30.03
C SER A 517 -43.99 -101.70 29.33
N VAL A 518 -45.24 -102.17 29.18
CA VAL A 518 -46.36 -101.39 28.64
C VAL A 518 -46.75 -100.27 29.61
N ASN A 519 -46.77 -100.56 30.92
CA ASN A 519 -47.05 -99.55 31.93
C ASN A 519 -45.92 -98.51 32.01
N ASP A 520 -44.66 -98.93 31.92
CA ASP A 520 -43.50 -98.04 31.86
C ASP A 520 -43.55 -97.18 30.60
N LEU A 521 -43.88 -97.76 29.45
CA LEU A 521 -44.03 -97.00 28.19
C LEU A 521 -45.19 -96.01 28.24
N ARG A 522 -46.33 -96.38 28.82
CA ARG A 522 -47.45 -95.44 29.05
C ARG A 522 -47.06 -94.33 30.01
N SER A 523 -46.28 -94.62 31.04
CA SER A 523 -45.74 -93.63 31.97
C SER A 523 -44.79 -92.66 31.25
N ILE A 524 -43.88 -93.17 30.39
CA ILE A 524 -42.97 -92.34 29.57
C ILE A 524 -43.76 -91.48 28.57
N ALA A 525 -44.76 -92.05 27.90
CA ALA A 525 -45.62 -91.32 26.96
C ALA A 525 -46.39 -90.21 27.66
N ARG A 526 -46.96 -90.46 28.86
CA ARG A 526 -47.62 -89.44 29.69
C ARG A 526 -46.68 -88.32 30.13
N ASN A 527 -45.43 -88.64 30.46
CA ASN A 527 -44.42 -87.62 30.79
C ASN A 527 -44.07 -86.74 29.58
N LEU A 528 -44.11 -87.28 28.36
CA LEU A 528 -43.82 -86.55 27.13
C LEU A 528 -45.04 -85.79 26.59
N MET A 529 -46.25 -86.32 26.75
CA MET A 529 -47.49 -85.69 26.35
C MET A 529 -48.57 -85.91 27.41
N PRO A 530 -49.08 -84.84 28.05
CA PRO A 530 -50.15 -84.97 29.03
C PRO A 530 -51.50 -85.14 28.33
N GLU A 531 -51.85 -86.36 27.92
CA GLU A 531 -53.14 -86.61 27.25
C GLU A 531 -54.35 -86.21 28.12
N THR A 532 -54.23 -86.39 29.45
CA THR A 532 -55.26 -85.97 30.40
C THR A 532 -55.55 -84.46 30.28
N LEU A 533 -54.52 -83.65 30.00
CA LEU A 533 -54.65 -82.20 29.79
C LEU A 533 -55.41 -81.88 28.50
N LEU A 534 -55.10 -82.60 27.42
CA LEU A 534 -55.71 -82.38 26.11
C LEU A 534 -57.18 -82.85 26.06
N LYS A 535 -57.52 -83.92 26.79
CA LYS A 535 -58.86 -84.55 26.75
C LYS A 535 -59.80 -84.04 27.85
N PHE A 536 -59.29 -83.76 29.05
CA PHE A 536 -60.10 -83.51 30.24
C PHE A 536 -59.76 -82.19 30.96
N GLY A 537 -58.91 -81.35 30.35
CA GLY A 537 -58.59 -80.01 30.84
C GLY A 537 -57.50 -79.97 31.93
N LEU A 538 -57.10 -78.74 32.28
CA LEU A 538 -55.96 -78.48 33.17
C LEU A 538 -56.21 -78.96 34.59
N GLU A 539 -57.39 -78.71 35.17
CA GLU A 539 -57.69 -79.15 36.54
C GLU A 539 -57.55 -80.67 36.71
N THR A 540 -58.16 -81.43 35.80
CA THR A 540 -58.12 -82.90 35.81
C THR A 540 -56.69 -83.40 35.63
N ALA A 541 -55.93 -82.78 34.72
CA ALA A 541 -54.55 -83.15 34.48
C ALA A 541 -53.62 -82.83 35.66
N LEU A 542 -53.85 -81.74 36.40
CA LEU A 542 -53.08 -81.41 37.59
C LEU A 542 -53.40 -82.35 38.76
N LYS A 543 -54.66 -82.77 38.91
CA LYS A 543 -55.05 -83.81 39.87
C LYS A 543 -54.34 -85.13 39.58
N ASP A 544 -54.42 -85.61 38.33
CA ASP A 544 -53.76 -86.83 37.85
C ASP A 544 -52.23 -86.76 38.01
N LEU A 545 -51.64 -85.59 37.71
CA LEU A 545 -50.21 -85.34 37.90
C LEU A 545 -49.82 -85.41 39.39
N CYS A 546 -50.57 -84.75 40.27
CA CYS A 546 -50.29 -84.78 41.71
C CYS A 546 -50.46 -86.17 42.30
N GLU A 547 -51.47 -86.94 41.87
CA GLU A 547 -51.64 -88.34 42.27
C GLU A 547 -50.46 -89.21 41.84
N THR A 548 -49.93 -88.99 40.64
CA THR A 548 -48.76 -89.73 40.12
C THR A 548 -47.50 -89.49 40.98
N PHE A 549 -47.32 -88.28 41.51
CA PHE A 549 -46.19 -87.95 42.39
C PHE A 549 -46.47 -88.24 43.88
N ASN A 550 -47.70 -88.58 44.25
CA ASN A 550 -48.10 -88.93 45.61
C ASN A 550 -47.69 -90.39 45.90
N ASN A 551 -46.57 -90.57 46.60
CA ASN A 551 -46.03 -91.89 46.97
C ASN A 551 -45.83 -92.00 48.49
N SER A 552 -45.35 -93.15 48.98
CA SER A 552 -45.20 -93.41 50.42
C SER A 552 -44.25 -92.44 51.17
N GLY A 553 -43.51 -91.57 50.47
CA GLY A 553 -42.59 -90.60 51.05
C GLY A 553 -42.97 -89.11 50.93
N LEU A 554 -43.90 -88.73 50.03
CA LEU A 554 -44.30 -87.33 49.80
C LEU A 554 -45.82 -87.21 49.72
N LYS A 555 -46.42 -86.39 50.61
CA LYS A 555 -47.85 -86.06 50.58
C LYS A 555 -48.08 -84.70 49.92
N ILE A 556 -48.78 -84.70 48.79
CA ILE A 556 -49.11 -83.48 48.05
C ILE A 556 -50.54 -83.02 48.41
N THR A 557 -50.68 -81.78 48.86
CA THR A 557 -51.98 -81.11 49.07
C THR A 557 -52.25 -80.19 47.89
N LEU A 558 -53.20 -80.56 47.04
CA LEU A 558 -53.58 -79.79 45.86
C LEU A 558 -54.81 -78.92 46.17
N GLN A 559 -54.71 -77.63 45.87
CA GLN A 559 -55.81 -76.68 45.95
C GLN A 559 -55.99 -75.96 44.60
N LEU A 560 -57.17 -76.07 44.02
CA LEU A 560 -57.52 -75.44 42.74
C LEU A 560 -58.69 -74.47 42.96
N PHE A 561 -58.56 -73.24 42.49
CA PHE A 561 -59.57 -72.20 42.64
C PHE A 561 -59.87 -71.51 41.31
N ASP A 562 -61.14 -71.54 40.89
CA ASP A 562 -61.70 -70.76 39.77
C ASP A 562 -60.96 -70.86 38.42
N ILE A 563 -60.39 -72.04 38.09
CA ILE A 563 -59.65 -72.24 36.84
C ILE A 563 -60.62 -72.32 35.65
N GLN A 564 -60.45 -71.44 34.67
CA GLN A 564 -61.32 -71.34 33.50
C GLN A 564 -60.88 -72.28 32.38
N GLU A 565 -61.85 -72.89 31.69
CA GLU A 565 -61.58 -73.76 30.53
C GLU A 565 -61.17 -73.00 29.25
N SER A 566 -61.32 -71.68 29.20
CA SER A 566 -61.14 -70.85 28.00
C SER A 566 -59.68 -70.62 27.57
N MET A 567 -58.68 -70.94 28.41
CA MET A 567 -57.27 -70.73 28.07
C MET A 567 -56.85 -71.52 26.81
N GLU A 568 -55.97 -70.92 25.99
CA GLU A 568 -55.38 -71.60 24.85
C GLU A 568 -54.63 -72.87 25.29
N VAL A 569 -54.65 -73.90 24.44
CA VAL A 569 -54.00 -75.19 24.73
C VAL A 569 -52.49 -75.03 24.95
N SER A 570 -51.85 -74.11 24.21
CA SER A 570 -50.43 -73.73 24.36
C SER A 570 -50.11 -73.21 25.77
N VAL A 571 -50.98 -72.36 26.32
CA VAL A 571 -50.86 -71.77 27.67
C VAL A 571 -51.03 -72.85 28.73
N LYS A 572 -52.09 -73.67 28.60
CA LYS A 572 -52.35 -74.81 29.48
C LYS A 572 -51.17 -75.79 29.55
N ILE A 573 -50.54 -76.07 28.41
CA ILE A 573 -49.35 -76.92 28.35
C ILE A 573 -48.18 -76.28 29.10
N ASN A 574 -47.90 -75.00 28.89
CA ASN A 574 -46.82 -74.32 29.59
C ASN A 574 -47.04 -74.29 31.12
N ILE A 575 -48.26 -74.02 31.58
CA ILE A 575 -48.63 -74.09 33.01
C ILE A 575 -48.40 -75.50 33.56
N TYR A 576 -48.89 -76.52 32.84
CA TYR A 576 -48.70 -77.91 33.22
C TYR A 576 -47.20 -78.28 33.31
N ARG A 577 -46.37 -77.83 32.37
CA ARG A 577 -44.92 -78.06 32.38
C ARG A 577 -44.21 -77.35 33.53
N ILE A 578 -44.61 -76.12 33.83
CA ILE A 578 -44.10 -75.38 35.00
C ILE A 578 -44.37 -76.19 36.26
N ILE A 579 -45.62 -76.61 36.47
CA ILE A 579 -46.01 -77.38 37.66
C ILE A 579 -45.31 -78.75 37.67
N GLN A 580 -45.23 -79.45 36.54
CA GLN A 580 -44.52 -80.72 36.42
C GLN A 580 -43.03 -80.60 36.81
N GLU A 581 -42.35 -79.54 36.36
CA GLU A 581 -40.95 -79.29 36.70
C GLU A 581 -40.79 -78.94 38.18
N ILE A 582 -41.72 -78.17 38.77
CA ILE A 582 -41.75 -77.87 40.21
C ILE A 582 -41.90 -79.16 41.03
N LEU A 583 -42.88 -80.01 40.69
CA LEU A 583 -43.11 -81.29 41.36
C LEU A 583 -41.90 -82.23 41.23
N SER A 584 -41.34 -82.33 40.02
CA SER A 584 -40.13 -83.13 39.75
C SER A 584 -38.92 -82.64 40.56
N ASN A 585 -38.70 -81.32 40.62
CA ASN A 585 -37.64 -80.72 41.42
C ASN A 585 -37.84 -81.01 42.92
N THR A 586 -39.08 -80.92 43.39
CA THR A 586 -39.43 -81.27 44.78
C THR A 586 -39.05 -82.73 45.06
N VAL A 587 -39.50 -83.68 44.26
CA VAL A 587 -39.25 -85.12 44.49
C VAL A 587 -37.76 -85.47 44.39
N ARG A 588 -37.04 -84.92 43.41
CA ARG A 588 -35.63 -85.27 43.15
C ARG A 588 -34.64 -84.55 44.05
N HIS A 589 -34.96 -83.33 44.48
CA HIS A 589 -33.98 -82.44 45.10
C HIS A 589 -34.34 -81.96 46.51
N SER A 590 -35.62 -81.92 46.90
CA SER A 590 -36.00 -81.35 48.22
C SER A 590 -35.91 -82.37 49.38
N GLY A 591 -36.23 -83.64 49.13
CA GLY A 591 -36.44 -84.62 50.21
C GLY A 591 -37.64 -84.31 51.12
N ALA A 592 -38.56 -83.46 50.68
CA ALA A 592 -39.74 -83.03 51.43
C ALA A 592 -40.70 -84.20 51.72
N SER A 593 -41.39 -84.13 52.86
CA SER A 593 -42.47 -85.05 53.22
C SER A 593 -43.85 -84.48 52.88
N GLN A 594 -43.96 -83.17 52.71
CA GLN A 594 -45.19 -82.44 52.40
C GLN A 594 -44.93 -81.35 51.38
N LEU A 595 -45.86 -81.21 50.43
CA LEU A 595 -45.89 -80.13 49.44
C LEU A 595 -47.32 -79.57 49.37
N LEU A 596 -47.46 -78.26 49.49
CA LEU A 596 -48.67 -77.53 49.14
C LEU A 596 -48.53 -77.01 47.71
N LEU A 597 -49.47 -77.37 46.84
CA LEU A 597 -49.59 -76.80 45.50
C LEU A 597 -50.95 -76.12 45.38
N GLN A 598 -50.93 -74.80 45.23
CA GLN A 598 -52.11 -73.98 45.03
C GLN A 598 -52.06 -73.37 43.64
N CYS A 599 -53.14 -73.57 42.88
CA CYS A 599 -53.35 -72.93 41.59
C CYS A 599 -54.67 -72.17 41.62
N SER A 600 -54.65 -70.89 41.25
CA SER A 600 -55.86 -70.08 41.17
C SER A 600 -55.83 -69.20 39.93
N GLN A 601 -57.00 -68.97 39.33
CA GLN A 601 -57.13 -68.03 38.23
C GLN A 601 -58.03 -66.86 38.63
N ASN A 602 -57.60 -65.63 38.34
CA ASN A 602 -58.40 -64.42 38.46
C ASN A 602 -58.35 -63.66 37.13
N GLU A 603 -59.48 -63.63 36.41
CA GLU A 603 -59.58 -63.08 35.06
C GLU A 603 -58.46 -63.62 34.12
N SER A 604 -57.57 -62.75 33.66
CA SER A 604 -56.45 -63.05 32.77
C SER A 604 -55.13 -63.33 33.50
N VAL A 605 -55.17 -63.58 34.81
CA VAL A 605 -53.99 -63.87 35.62
C VAL A 605 -54.10 -65.25 36.27
N PHE A 606 -53.12 -66.11 36.01
CA PHE A 606 -53.00 -67.42 36.62
C PHE A 606 -51.87 -67.42 37.65
N LEU A 607 -52.19 -67.83 38.87
CA LEU A 607 -51.29 -67.85 40.01
C LEU A 607 -50.96 -69.29 40.39
N ILE A 608 -49.66 -69.56 40.55
CA ILE A 608 -49.14 -70.85 41.04
C ILE A 608 -48.32 -70.56 42.30
N THR A 609 -48.71 -71.16 43.41
CA THR A 609 -47.93 -71.18 44.65
C THR A 609 -47.58 -72.62 44.99
N ALA A 610 -46.29 -72.89 45.14
CA ALA A 610 -45.79 -74.20 45.55
C ALA A 610 -44.87 -74.06 46.76
N GLU A 611 -45.19 -74.76 47.85
CA GLU A 611 -44.44 -74.71 49.11
C GLU A 611 -44.11 -76.11 49.62
N ASP A 612 -42.82 -76.43 49.71
CA ASP A 612 -42.33 -77.72 50.23
C ASP A 612 -41.61 -77.56 51.58
N ASN A 613 -41.67 -78.59 52.42
CA ASN A 613 -41.00 -78.62 53.73
C ASN A 613 -39.63 -79.32 53.71
N GLY A 614 -38.97 -79.37 52.55
CA GLY A 614 -37.73 -80.08 52.33
C GLY A 614 -36.49 -79.32 52.81
N ARG A 615 -35.32 -79.76 52.34
CA ARG A 615 -34.01 -79.22 52.78
C ARG A 615 -33.67 -77.82 52.26
N GLY A 616 -34.47 -77.26 51.36
CA GLY A 616 -34.19 -75.97 50.69
C GLY A 616 -32.80 -75.87 50.03
N PHE A 617 -32.42 -74.68 49.56
CA PHE A 617 -31.12 -74.40 48.95
C PHE A 617 -30.77 -72.90 49.02
N ASP A 618 -29.51 -72.55 48.77
CA ASP A 618 -29.08 -71.15 48.66
C ASP A 618 -29.57 -70.55 47.33
N ALA A 619 -30.59 -69.69 47.40
CA ALA A 619 -31.19 -69.03 46.24
C ALA A 619 -30.18 -68.14 45.47
N GLY A 620 -29.23 -67.49 46.15
CA GLY A 620 -28.23 -66.62 45.53
C GLY A 620 -27.12 -67.39 44.80
N ALA A 621 -26.75 -68.57 45.31
CA ALA A 621 -25.84 -69.49 44.60
C ALA A 621 -26.55 -70.20 43.42
N ALA A 622 -27.84 -70.48 43.54
CA ALA A 622 -28.65 -71.09 42.49
C ALA A 622 -28.98 -70.15 41.32
N GLU A 623 -28.96 -68.84 41.51
CA GLU A 623 -29.02 -67.86 40.40
C GLU A 623 -27.83 -67.97 39.44
N ASN A 624 -26.66 -68.38 39.94
CA ASN A 624 -25.43 -68.52 39.15
C ASN A 624 -25.14 -69.98 38.71
N ALA A 625 -25.81 -70.97 39.30
CA ALA A 625 -25.70 -72.36 38.90
C ALA A 625 -26.61 -72.64 37.68
N LYS A 626 -26.06 -73.22 36.61
CA LYS A 626 -26.78 -73.61 35.39
C LYS A 626 -27.71 -74.83 35.62
N GLY A 627 -28.65 -74.71 36.54
CA GLY A 627 -29.73 -75.67 36.70
C GLY A 627 -30.72 -75.51 35.55
N ILE A 628 -30.79 -76.49 34.66
CA ILE A 628 -31.65 -76.46 33.47
C ILE A 628 -33.14 -76.32 33.87
N GLY A 629 -33.56 -76.91 35.01
CA GLY A 629 -34.94 -76.88 35.49
C GLY A 629 -35.46 -75.49 35.85
N LEU A 630 -34.74 -74.72 36.68
CA LEU A 630 -35.15 -73.35 37.05
C LEU A 630 -35.08 -72.37 35.87
N SER A 631 -34.11 -72.54 34.98
CA SER A 631 -34.04 -71.76 33.74
C SER A 631 -35.23 -72.04 32.83
N ASN A 632 -35.68 -73.30 32.74
CA ASN A 632 -36.85 -73.67 31.95
C ASN A 632 -38.14 -73.10 32.53
N ILE A 633 -38.30 -73.10 33.86
CA ILE A 633 -39.44 -72.46 34.52
C ILE A 633 -39.42 -70.95 34.21
N ARG A 634 -38.31 -70.24 34.43
CA ARG A 634 -38.19 -68.80 34.14
C ARG A 634 -38.50 -68.47 32.68
N ASN A 635 -37.97 -69.25 31.75
CA ASN A 635 -38.18 -69.04 30.34
C ASN A 635 -39.66 -69.23 29.94
N ARG A 636 -40.35 -70.22 30.51
CA ARG A 636 -41.79 -70.43 30.29
C ARG A 636 -42.66 -69.37 30.95
N VAL A 637 -42.25 -68.87 32.12
CA VAL A 637 -42.87 -67.72 32.78
C VAL A 637 -42.71 -66.46 31.91
N ALA A 638 -41.53 -66.20 31.37
CA ALA A 638 -41.26 -65.08 30.48
C ALA A 638 -42.03 -65.19 29.15
N LEU A 639 -42.18 -66.41 28.60
CA LEU A 639 -42.98 -66.69 27.41
C LEU A 639 -44.46 -66.32 27.61
N LEU A 640 -44.97 -66.51 28.83
CA LEU A 640 -46.34 -66.15 29.23
C LEU A 640 -46.42 -64.75 29.87
N HIS A 641 -45.41 -63.90 29.65
CA HIS A 641 -45.33 -62.52 30.17
C HIS A 641 -45.58 -62.40 31.68
N GLY A 642 -45.18 -63.43 32.42
CA GLY A 642 -45.35 -63.57 33.85
C GLY A 642 -44.13 -63.17 34.66
N THR A 643 -44.28 -63.26 35.99
CA THR A 643 -43.23 -63.04 36.97
C THR A 643 -43.13 -64.23 37.91
N MET A 644 -41.92 -64.53 38.38
CA MET A 644 -41.65 -65.61 39.32
C MET A 644 -40.83 -65.05 40.49
N ASP A 645 -41.29 -65.33 41.70
CA ASP A 645 -40.54 -65.13 42.94
C ASP A 645 -40.19 -66.49 43.55
N LEU A 646 -38.93 -66.67 43.94
CA LEU A 646 -38.38 -67.91 44.45
C LEU A 646 -37.67 -67.63 45.76
N ASN A 647 -38.25 -68.14 46.85
CA ASN A 647 -37.68 -68.02 48.19
C ASN A 647 -37.28 -69.41 48.67
N ALA A 648 -35.98 -69.61 48.88
CA ALA A 648 -35.42 -70.86 49.37
C ALA A 648 -34.27 -70.56 50.33
N ALA A 649 -34.22 -71.29 51.44
CA ALA A 649 -33.12 -71.24 52.39
C ALA A 649 -32.80 -72.66 52.90
N ILE A 650 -31.52 -72.89 53.22
CA ILE A 650 -31.04 -74.22 53.65
C ILE A 650 -31.76 -74.62 54.95
N ASN A 651 -32.42 -75.77 54.93
CA ASN A 651 -33.28 -76.38 55.96
C ASN A 651 -34.64 -75.69 56.23
N GLU A 652 -35.07 -74.74 55.38
CA GLU A 652 -36.35 -74.03 55.55
C GLU A 652 -37.38 -74.32 54.44
N GLY A 653 -37.12 -75.32 53.59
CA GLY A 653 -37.98 -75.65 52.46
C GLY A 653 -37.82 -74.71 51.26
N THR A 654 -38.76 -74.78 50.32
CA THR A 654 -38.80 -73.94 49.11
C THR A 654 -40.20 -73.38 48.92
N SER A 655 -40.32 -72.07 48.66
CA SER A 655 -41.57 -71.42 48.24
C SER A 655 -41.38 -70.76 46.87
N ILE A 656 -42.25 -71.11 45.92
CA ILE A 656 -42.25 -70.58 44.56
C ILE A 656 -43.61 -69.95 44.29
N ASN A 657 -43.60 -68.66 43.94
CA ASN A 657 -44.79 -67.92 43.55
C ASN A 657 -44.65 -67.46 42.11
N ILE A 658 -45.60 -67.83 41.25
CA ILE A 658 -45.59 -67.50 39.83
C ILE A 658 -46.91 -66.83 39.47
N GLU A 659 -46.80 -65.69 38.80
CA GLU A 659 -47.91 -64.97 38.19
C GLU A 659 -47.76 -65.03 36.66
N LEU A 660 -48.78 -65.50 35.95
CA LEU A 660 -48.79 -65.65 34.50
C LEU A 660 -49.94 -64.85 33.90
N LYS A 661 -49.73 -64.25 32.72
CA LYS A 661 -50.82 -63.62 31.95
C LYS A 661 -51.37 -64.63 30.96
N VAL A 662 -52.63 -65.02 31.14
CA VAL A 662 -53.27 -66.19 30.48
C VAL A 662 -54.53 -65.86 29.71
#